data_AF-A0A5R9G5S7-F1
#
_entry.id   AF-A0A5R9G5S7-F1
#
_cell.length_a   1.000
_cell.length_b   1.000
_cell.length_c   1.000
_cell.angle_alpha   90.00
_cell.angle_beta   90.00
_cell.angle_gamma   90.00
#
_symmetry.space_group_name_H-M   'P 1'
#
loop_
_entity.id
_entity.type
_entity.pdbx_description
1 polymer ?
#
loop_
_entity_poly.entity_id
_entity_poly.type
_entity_poly.pdbx_seq_one_letter_code
_entity_poly.pdbx_strand_id
1 'polypeptide(L)'
;MEGIQQNDQLYLYAIMIVTQNGSQIGGPYYTLDGIKKAQSWAHPDDLDDYFGIPVTYDSPDFPVDVVCKTETGTIISDPACSFHKGDYKAGVEIEHTFDQKIEVGGKTYEIVRSYIVSKHNLSDKKFVREIGESNLLDRHISVYLSGVNIIAEYKEQDNPVKAIYQKEDGTKLKEVDKGKFATGAEATHTFEAQLVSGGKTYEIIRSYITDTNDPNTKRFVQEKADPKLRERSITVASGGSNFVGIYKIPSSVTVTSRIEAPTQVSGTTTEVNGDFLFDAKALTNLKTYEITSIQNASLIQSADRTGTLSGTSAAKSVPIRIPIGSSSSVTVNITVVVKDVDGNIGDSTSDHTVQTSNGGDTPTGGTTQQAEVMDPNVAGVIKADLRGAEKFDVVKGIPTSESLYVNASSKGYLYRNEFTEMSGTKQYPIQVSKTYTLTWTETRSGPPDAEGNPTTVYVPRSDTQTVAKSYSIERKYSYWQIQNLEVYGLQKATFANYALPSGTVTLQSNGYTPPNVSAVHEASLDSHITHPVYTNITLPGQTISGGSSRPSVPNEDWKSEAERAIGKIKVKNDSVVFNGMTVMDNRTVEEKAPAPGAIPAPTTIEQDVLYGKGYLIDSVKTNKANQASSGTIFYTLVKGINGGENKSYPINGINAVTVHTPIVNTASVSDDQAHNQKTKPSAGRSAFILDRPFTVTVPTSGPHRDITGYGNRDYVKYTKDKQVWFPFDTYSNDKSTFYPKETWISLPVTQTTTTFFLPVWVDEGNYDVLFRTFAENSPPASFGTQMNANLEISNHVATLVIPVEVVGRLYDFRITDIADYSWETVFRTQKGSAIPTGKHYWVGAKGIDGAARGNSAPFVLPVRQGSNPNQGMKNIAVKTGYHFKFDLKTKGNMFGSKDGIKITPTFYFVDAKGKNRQQVDLYYHTSTKKFIRIGSSDDVEKRYVTLDARLRNVPQQEMVNTAGSLWSLNGGSGTKQTYIDQYLKNAKKQTYIGGYDILLLPQQLRTFIGNMNVPSGVNAARANASVQQWYGEYSLPAAPYVVPKGTNLAEYGRTNRLDDKSPVFLKDGYIIVNFNIETIRNQDVNNPHLQYINAPLNNQWQMEGFQRSFTDPYGMTFQLKDGDIVFYHANLSSYDDFGTGGTH
;
A
#
# COMPACT_ATOMS: atom_id res chain seq x y z
N MET A 1 -19.61 -34.42 -4.13
CA MET A 1 -20.85 -34.51 -4.93
C MET A 1 -20.70 -33.95 -6.34
N GLU A 2 -19.51 -33.49 -6.76
CA GLU A 2 -19.33 -32.86 -8.09
C GLU A 2 -19.33 -33.83 -9.28
N GLY A 3 -19.31 -35.15 -9.04
CA GLY A 3 -19.39 -36.17 -10.09
C GLY A 3 -20.77 -36.77 -10.29
N ILE A 4 -21.81 -36.25 -9.61
CA ILE A 4 -23.19 -36.73 -9.75
C ILE A 4 -23.81 -36.07 -10.96
N GLN A 5 -24.28 -36.89 -11.90
CA GLN A 5 -24.86 -36.50 -13.17
C GLN A 5 -26.36 -36.84 -13.22
N GLN A 6 -27.09 -36.18 -14.11
CA GLN A 6 -28.47 -36.53 -14.43
C GLN A 6 -28.58 -38.04 -14.72
N ASN A 7 -29.57 -38.69 -14.11
CA ASN A 7 -29.85 -40.11 -14.20
C ASN A 7 -28.83 -41.05 -13.54
N ASP A 8 -27.85 -40.54 -12.80
CA ASP A 8 -26.94 -41.39 -12.04
C ASP A 8 -27.69 -42.26 -11.05
N GLN A 9 -27.28 -43.52 -10.97
CA GLN A 9 -27.72 -44.44 -9.92
C GLN A 9 -26.91 -44.16 -8.66
N LEU A 10 -27.53 -43.45 -7.73
CA LEU A 10 -26.97 -43.24 -6.41
C LEU A 10 -27.38 -44.40 -5.52
N TYR A 11 -26.41 -44.96 -4.81
CA TYR A 11 -26.64 -46.05 -3.88
C TYR A 11 -26.66 -45.49 -2.47
N LEU A 12 -27.82 -45.56 -1.83
CA LEU A 12 -27.97 -45.12 -0.46
C LEU A 12 -27.47 -46.25 0.46
N TYR A 13 -26.56 -45.87 1.35
CA TYR A 13 -25.93 -46.76 2.31
C TYR A 13 -26.25 -46.28 3.72
N ALA A 14 -26.98 -47.09 4.48
CA ALA A 14 -27.34 -46.72 5.84
C ALA A 14 -26.12 -46.78 6.78
N ILE A 15 -25.70 -45.62 7.30
CA ILE A 15 -24.71 -45.58 8.38
C ILE A 15 -25.41 -45.93 9.69
N MET A 16 -24.97 -46.99 10.37
CA MET A 16 -25.62 -47.47 11.58
C MET A 16 -24.74 -47.30 12.82
N ILE A 17 -25.32 -46.76 13.88
CA ILE A 17 -24.76 -46.78 15.23
C ILE A 17 -25.45 -47.87 16.04
N VAL A 18 -24.70 -48.64 16.81
CA VAL A 18 -25.26 -49.64 17.70
C VAL A 18 -25.46 -48.99 19.06
N THR A 19 -26.71 -49.01 19.53
CA THR A 19 -27.08 -48.50 20.84
C THR A 19 -27.62 -49.65 21.68
N GLN A 20 -27.28 -49.65 22.96
CA GLN A 20 -27.88 -50.52 23.97
C GLN A 20 -28.41 -49.63 25.08
N ASN A 21 -29.69 -49.81 25.43
CA ASN A 21 -30.40 -48.99 26.41
C ASN A 21 -30.31 -47.47 26.14
N GLY A 22 -30.30 -47.08 24.86
CA GLY A 22 -30.24 -45.67 24.46
C GLY A 22 -28.87 -45.01 24.58
N SER A 23 -27.86 -45.73 25.06
CA SER A 23 -26.47 -45.29 25.00
C SER A 23 -25.81 -45.94 23.78
N GLN A 24 -25.04 -45.15 23.02
CA GLN A 24 -24.26 -45.68 21.92
C GLN A 24 -23.14 -46.55 22.49
N ILE A 25 -23.13 -47.83 22.09
CA ILE A 25 -22.15 -48.81 22.54
C ILE A 25 -21.21 -49.26 21.42
N GLY A 26 -21.50 -48.89 20.17
CA GLY A 26 -20.65 -49.16 19.02
C GLY A 26 -20.98 -48.30 17.81
N GLY A 27 -20.03 -48.16 16.90
CA GLY A 27 -20.18 -47.40 15.65
C GLY A 27 -19.90 -45.90 15.82
N PRO A 28 -20.24 -45.06 14.82
CA PRO A 28 -20.91 -45.41 13.56
C PRO A 28 -20.12 -46.40 12.73
N TYR A 29 -20.81 -47.42 12.25
CA TYR A 29 -20.30 -48.38 11.29
C TYR A 29 -20.75 -47.95 9.90
N TYR A 30 -19.77 -47.78 9.02
CA TYR A 30 -19.94 -47.22 7.69
C TYR A 30 -19.91 -48.27 6.58
N THR A 31 -19.75 -49.54 6.94
CA THR A 31 -19.72 -50.66 5.99
C THR A 31 -20.69 -51.72 6.42
N LEU A 32 -21.34 -52.38 5.45
CA LEU A 32 -22.28 -53.46 5.69
C LEU A 32 -21.67 -54.58 6.56
N ASP A 33 -20.44 -54.99 6.28
CA ASP A 33 -19.74 -56.01 7.08
C ASP A 33 -19.43 -55.54 8.51
N GLY A 34 -19.03 -54.27 8.66
CA GLY A 34 -18.83 -53.65 9.98
C GLY A 34 -20.14 -53.57 10.77
N ILE A 35 -21.25 -53.27 10.09
CA ILE A 35 -22.60 -53.26 10.66
C ILE A 35 -23.00 -54.68 11.06
N LYS A 36 -22.87 -55.69 10.19
CA LYS A 36 -23.23 -57.09 10.47
C LYS A 36 -22.40 -57.74 11.58
N LYS A 37 -21.15 -57.33 11.75
CA LYS A 37 -20.27 -57.83 12.83
C LYS A 37 -20.32 -56.95 14.08
N ALA A 38 -21.00 -55.81 14.01
CA ALA A 38 -21.03 -54.86 15.12
C ALA A 38 -21.60 -55.47 16.41
N GLN A 39 -22.53 -56.42 16.29
CA GLN A 39 -23.09 -57.22 17.37
C GLN A 39 -23.49 -58.61 16.84
N SER A 40 -23.83 -59.52 17.75
CA SER A 40 -24.37 -60.85 17.42
C SER A 40 -25.83 -60.76 16.97
N TRP A 41 -26.08 -60.17 15.80
CA TRP A 41 -27.45 -60.02 15.27
C TRP A 41 -28.10 -61.40 15.06
N ALA A 42 -29.40 -61.49 15.35
CA ALA A 42 -30.16 -62.72 15.16
C ALA A 42 -30.29 -63.10 13.68
N HIS A 43 -30.47 -62.10 12.81
CA HIS A 43 -30.57 -62.23 11.35
C HIS A 43 -29.73 -61.13 10.69
N PRO A 44 -28.40 -61.28 10.66
CA PRO A 44 -27.51 -60.23 10.15
C PRO A 44 -27.76 -59.91 8.68
N ASP A 45 -28.31 -60.84 7.90
CA ASP A 45 -28.54 -60.65 6.46
C ASP A 45 -29.68 -59.68 6.12
N ASP A 46 -30.65 -59.47 7.01
CA ASP A 46 -31.72 -58.47 6.81
C ASP A 46 -31.16 -57.03 6.72
N LEU A 47 -29.92 -56.82 7.16
CA LEU A 47 -29.24 -55.54 7.09
C LEU A 47 -28.74 -55.20 5.68
N ASP A 48 -28.75 -56.18 4.76
CA ASP A 48 -28.41 -55.98 3.35
C ASP A 48 -29.39 -55.03 2.66
N ASP A 49 -30.67 -55.08 3.03
CA ASP A 49 -31.74 -54.26 2.44
C ASP A 49 -31.56 -52.75 2.67
N TYR A 50 -30.76 -52.36 3.67
CA TYR A 50 -30.50 -50.96 4.02
C TYR A 50 -29.20 -50.41 3.41
N PHE A 51 -28.51 -51.23 2.62
CA PHE A 51 -27.19 -50.91 2.12
C PHE A 51 -27.15 -51.15 0.61
N GLY A 52 -26.96 -50.09 -0.16
CA GLY A 52 -26.91 -50.17 -1.62
C GLY A 52 -28.29 -50.04 -2.27
N ILE A 53 -29.17 -49.22 -1.68
CA ILE A 53 -30.49 -48.94 -2.26
C ILE A 53 -30.31 -48.01 -3.46
N PRO A 54 -30.63 -48.45 -4.70
CA PRO A 54 -30.46 -47.62 -5.89
C PRO A 54 -31.55 -46.55 -5.97
N VAL A 55 -31.14 -45.31 -6.24
CA VAL A 55 -32.01 -44.17 -6.52
C VAL A 55 -31.49 -43.44 -7.74
N THR A 56 -32.35 -43.22 -8.73
CA THR A 56 -32.02 -42.42 -9.90
C THR A 56 -32.04 -40.94 -9.55
N TYR A 57 -30.94 -40.23 -9.80
CA TYR A 57 -30.85 -38.79 -9.57
C TYR A 57 -31.51 -37.99 -10.70
N ASP A 58 -32.43 -37.09 -10.37
CA ASP A 58 -33.06 -36.15 -11.31
C ASP A 58 -32.59 -34.71 -11.01
N SER A 59 -31.92 -34.08 -11.97
CA SER A 59 -31.18 -32.83 -11.80
C SER A 59 -31.99 -31.61 -12.25
N PRO A 60 -31.96 -30.48 -11.50
CA PRO A 60 -32.40 -29.19 -12.03
C PRO A 60 -31.36 -28.59 -12.99
N ASP A 61 -31.72 -27.50 -13.68
CA ASP A 61 -30.76 -26.80 -14.56
C ASP A 61 -29.87 -25.85 -13.74
N PHE A 62 -28.60 -25.79 -14.10
CA PHE A 62 -27.58 -25.02 -13.42
C PHE A 62 -26.80 -24.10 -14.39
N PRO A 63 -26.46 -22.87 -13.96
CA PRO A 63 -25.85 -21.88 -14.84
C PRO A 63 -24.37 -22.14 -15.13
N VAL A 64 -23.99 -21.91 -16.38
CA VAL A 64 -22.61 -21.92 -16.88
C VAL A 64 -22.25 -20.55 -17.43
N ASP A 65 -21.21 -19.94 -16.85
CA ASP A 65 -20.68 -18.66 -17.33
C ASP A 65 -19.25 -18.80 -17.84
N VAL A 66 -18.95 -18.08 -18.92
CA VAL A 66 -17.59 -17.85 -19.40
C VAL A 66 -17.14 -16.48 -18.89
N VAL A 67 -16.00 -16.43 -18.20
CA VAL A 67 -15.49 -15.20 -17.59
C VAL A 67 -14.03 -14.98 -17.95
N CYS A 68 -13.77 -13.91 -18.69
CA CYS A 68 -12.42 -13.41 -18.92
C CYS A 68 -12.11 -12.28 -17.95
N LYS A 69 -10.94 -12.34 -17.32
CA LYS A 69 -10.48 -11.32 -16.37
C LYS A 69 -8.98 -11.11 -16.45
N THR A 70 -8.48 -10.00 -15.95
CA THR A 70 -7.05 -9.74 -15.84
C THR A 70 -6.41 -10.65 -14.78
N GLU A 71 -5.08 -10.84 -14.84
CA GLU A 71 -4.29 -11.53 -13.80
C GLU A 71 -4.50 -10.92 -12.39
N THR A 72 -4.82 -9.63 -12.33
CA THR A 72 -5.15 -8.90 -11.09
C THR A 72 -6.60 -9.08 -10.62
N GLY A 73 -7.43 -9.83 -11.37
CA GLY A 73 -8.80 -10.19 -11.00
C GLY A 73 -9.89 -9.26 -11.52
N THR A 74 -9.57 -8.27 -12.37
CA THR A 74 -10.57 -7.35 -12.94
C THR A 74 -11.26 -8.02 -14.13
N ILE A 75 -12.59 -8.13 -14.12
CA ILE A 75 -13.36 -8.72 -15.23
C ILE A 75 -13.20 -7.86 -16.49
N ILE A 76 -12.88 -8.49 -17.61
CA ILE A 76 -12.82 -7.86 -18.93
C ILE A 76 -14.25 -7.83 -19.47
N SER A 77 -14.87 -6.65 -19.46
CA SER A 77 -16.26 -6.43 -19.88
C SER A 77 -16.40 -6.36 -21.41
N ASP A 78 -15.93 -7.40 -22.10
CA ASP A 78 -16.17 -7.61 -23.53
C ASP A 78 -17.17 -8.77 -23.70
N PRO A 79 -18.37 -8.54 -24.26
CA PRO A 79 -19.37 -9.58 -24.49
C PRO A 79 -18.89 -10.73 -25.38
N ALA A 80 -17.84 -10.54 -26.18
CA ALA A 80 -17.25 -11.60 -26.98
C ALA A 80 -16.48 -12.63 -26.14
N CYS A 81 -16.02 -12.27 -24.94
CA CYS A 81 -15.18 -13.13 -24.10
C CYS A 81 -15.74 -13.40 -22.70
N SER A 82 -16.52 -12.49 -22.11
CA SER A 82 -17.22 -12.70 -20.83
C SER A 82 -18.73 -12.70 -21.05
N PHE A 83 -19.39 -13.86 -20.94
CA PHE A 83 -20.82 -14.01 -21.21
C PHE A 83 -21.44 -15.22 -20.51
N HIS A 84 -22.77 -15.19 -20.36
CA HIS A 84 -23.56 -16.32 -19.90
C HIS A 84 -23.71 -17.35 -21.03
N LYS A 85 -23.22 -18.57 -20.81
CA LYS A 85 -23.20 -19.62 -21.84
C LYS A 85 -24.53 -20.38 -21.92
N GLY A 86 -25.22 -20.55 -20.78
CA GLY A 86 -26.53 -21.18 -20.69
C GLY A 86 -26.75 -21.91 -19.36
N ASP A 87 -27.95 -22.47 -19.20
CA ASP A 87 -28.35 -23.31 -18.06
C ASP A 87 -28.49 -24.78 -18.50
N TYR A 88 -27.88 -25.70 -17.75
CA TYR A 88 -27.75 -27.11 -18.14
C TYR A 88 -27.93 -28.06 -16.95
N LYS A 89 -28.41 -29.28 -17.18
CA LYS A 89 -28.48 -30.35 -16.18
C LYS A 89 -27.08 -30.74 -15.67
N ALA A 90 -26.98 -31.20 -14.42
CA ALA A 90 -25.71 -31.67 -13.90
C ALA A 90 -25.18 -32.87 -14.70
N GLY A 91 -23.88 -32.88 -14.96
CA GLY A 91 -23.21 -33.89 -15.78
C GLY A 91 -23.23 -33.65 -17.29
N VAL A 92 -23.98 -32.66 -17.78
CA VAL A 92 -23.88 -32.27 -19.21
C VAL A 92 -22.48 -31.76 -19.48
N GLU A 93 -21.83 -32.31 -20.51
CA GLU A 93 -20.50 -31.88 -20.93
C GLU A 93 -20.58 -30.58 -21.73
N ILE A 94 -19.76 -29.62 -21.31
CA ILE A 94 -19.68 -28.29 -21.88
C ILE A 94 -18.25 -28.06 -22.36
N GLU A 95 -18.15 -27.67 -23.63
CA GLU A 95 -16.89 -27.29 -24.25
C GLU A 95 -16.85 -25.78 -24.49
N HIS A 96 -15.70 -25.19 -24.20
CA HIS A 96 -15.40 -23.80 -24.53
C HIS A 96 -13.92 -23.63 -24.83
N THR A 97 -13.63 -22.99 -25.96
CA THR A 97 -12.28 -22.61 -26.36
C THR A 97 -12.10 -21.13 -26.14
N PHE A 98 -11.10 -20.76 -25.35
CA PHE A 98 -10.67 -19.37 -25.19
C PHE A 98 -9.76 -18.95 -26.34
N ASP A 99 -9.86 -17.69 -26.76
CA ASP A 99 -8.88 -17.10 -27.66
C ASP A 99 -7.53 -16.96 -26.96
N GLN A 100 -6.44 -17.37 -27.62
CA GLN A 100 -5.10 -17.21 -27.07
C GLN A 100 -4.78 -15.74 -26.80
N LYS A 101 -5.22 -14.86 -27.71
CA LYS A 101 -5.04 -13.41 -27.60
C LYS A 101 -6.37 -12.71 -27.87
N ILE A 102 -6.69 -11.72 -27.06
CA ILE A 102 -7.86 -10.86 -27.24
C ILE A 102 -7.41 -9.40 -27.34
N GLU A 103 -8.12 -8.61 -28.15
CA GLU A 103 -7.89 -7.17 -28.27
C GLU A 103 -9.12 -6.41 -27.78
N VAL A 104 -8.98 -5.73 -26.64
CA VAL A 104 -10.08 -5.01 -26.01
C VAL A 104 -9.62 -3.59 -25.70
N GLY A 105 -10.29 -2.60 -26.29
CA GLY A 105 -9.98 -1.19 -26.06
C GLY A 105 -8.59 -0.74 -26.54
N GLY A 106 -8.07 -1.33 -27.63
CA GLY A 106 -6.75 -1.00 -28.18
C GLY A 106 -5.57 -1.62 -27.44
N LYS A 107 -5.84 -2.53 -26.50
CA LYS A 107 -4.85 -3.28 -25.73
C LYS A 107 -4.92 -4.75 -26.10
N THR A 108 -3.76 -5.37 -26.31
CA THR A 108 -3.66 -6.81 -26.55
C THR A 108 -3.45 -7.53 -25.23
N TYR A 109 -4.22 -8.57 -24.97
CA TYR A 109 -4.06 -9.44 -23.82
C TYR A 109 -3.81 -10.88 -24.30
N GLU A 110 -2.95 -11.62 -23.60
CA GLU A 110 -2.74 -13.06 -23.86
C GLU A 110 -3.16 -13.86 -22.63
N ILE A 111 -3.82 -14.98 -22.86
CA ILE A 111 -4.24 -15.87 -21.79
C ILE A 111 -3.01 -16.45 -21.10
N VAL A 112 -2.96 -16.33 -19.77
CA VAL A 112 -1.88 -16.89 -18.96
C VAL A 112 -2.33 -18.08 -18.15
N ARG A 113 -3.63 -18.16 -17.86
CA ARG A 113 -4.20 -19.24 -17.09
C ARG A 113 -5.67 -19.43 -17.46
N SER A 114 -6.14 -20.67 -17.45
CA SER A 114 -7.56 -20.98 -17.43
C SER A 114 -7.88 -22.02 -16.37
N TYR A 115 -9.09 -21.97 -15.83
CA TYR A 115 -9.55 -22.91 -14.82
C TYR A 115 -11.07 -22.89 -14.71
N ILE A 116 -11.58 -23.82 -13.93
CA ILE A 116 -12.99 -24.04 -13.71
C ILE A 116 -13.26 -23.85 -12.23
N VAL A 117 -14.30 -23.11 -11.88
CA VAL A 117 -14.73 -22.95 -10.47
C VAL A 117 -16.19 -23.32 -10.33
N SER A 118 -16.49 -24.07 -9.28
CA SER A 118 -17.87 -24.28 -8.83
C SER A 118 -18.43 -22.96 -8.32
N LYS A 119 -19.67 -22.63 -8.71
CA LYS A 119 -20.36 -21.44 -8.17
C LYS A 119 -20.68 -21.55 -6.66
N HIS A 120 -20.64 -22.74 -6.07
CA HIS A 120 -20.77 -22.94 -4.62
C HIS A 120 -19.47 -22.58 -3.86
N ASN A 121 -18.31 -22.77 -4.48
CA ASN A 121 -17.02 -22.43 -3.88
C ASN A 121 -16.08 -21.78 -4.90
N LEU A 122 -16.18 -20.45 -5.00
CA LEU A 122 -15.38 -19.64 -5.93
C LEU A 122 -13.88 -19.64 -5.62
N SER A 123 -13.46 -20.13 -4.44
CA SER A 123 -12.05 -20.23 -4.06
C SER A 123 -11.38 -21.52 -4.51
N ASP A 124 -12.15 -22.55 -4.86
CA ASP A 124 -11.63 -23.87 -5.28
C ASP A 124 -11.48 -23.93 -6.81
N LYS A 125 -10.28 -23.58 -7.29
CA LYS A 125 -9.93 -23.59 -8.72
C LYS A 125 -9.60 -25.01 -9.17
N LYS A 126 -10.37 -25.56 -10.09
CA LYS A 126 -10.19 -26.91 -10.65
C LYS A 126 -9.65 -26.88 -12.07
N PHE A 127 -8.94 -27.95 -12.39
CA PHE A 127 -8.34 -28.18 -13.70
C PHE A 127 -7.50 -27.00 -14.19
N VAL A 128 -6.83 -26.30 -13.27
CA VAL A 128 -6.00 -25.15 -13.62
C VAL A 128 -5.01 -25.54 -14.71
N ARG A 129 -4.97 -24.72 -15.76
CA ARG A 129 -3.96 -24.78 -16.80
C ARG A 129 -3.26 -23.46 -16.87
N GLU A 130 -1.96 -23.52 -16.88
CA GLU A 130 -1.08 -22.36 -17.03
C GLU A 130 -0.56 -22.28 -18.46
N ILE A 131 -0.03 -21.12 -18.82
CA ILE A 131 0.59 -20.89 -20.12
C ILE A 131 1.65 -21.95 -20.45
N GLY A 132 1.56 -22.53 -21.65
CA GLY A 132 2.46 -23.61 -22.11
C GLY A 132 1.97 -25.03 -21.82
N GLU A 133 0.91 -25.20 -21.03
CA GLU A 133 0.28 -26.51 -20.82
C GLU A 133 -0.75 -26.84 -21.92
N SER A 134 -0.92 -28.12 -22.24
CA SER A 134 -1.96 -28.57 -23.17
C SER A 134 -3.36 -28.30 -22.61
N ASN A 135 -4.31 -27.99 -23.50
CA ASN A 135 -5.71 -27.68 -23.16
C ASN A 135 -5.86 -26.43 -22.27
N LEU A 136 -4.93 -25.47 -22.37
CA LEU A 136 -5.08 -24.14 -21.79
C LEU A 136 -6.28 -23.39 -22.38
N LEU A 137 -6.45 -23.48 -23.71
CA LEU A 137 -7.52 -22.79 -24.43
C LEU A 137 -8.82 -23.59 -24.37
N ASP A 138 -8.73 -24.88 -24.70
CA ASP A 138 -9.88 -25.78 -24.79
C ASP A 138 -10.25 -26.35 -23.41
N ARG A 139 -11.42 -25.94 -22.93
CA ARG A 139 -11.97 -26.34 -21.63
C ARG A 139 -13.17 -27.23 -21.84
N HIS A 140 -13.06 -28.44 -21.31
CA HIS A 140 -14.12 -29.43 -21.28
C HIS A 140 -14.53 -29.65 -19.82
N ILE A 141 -15.82 -29.56 -19.52
CA ILE A 141 -16.32 -29.75 -18.17
C ILE A 141 -17.75 -30.28 -18.10
N SER A 142 -17.99 -31.24 -17.21
CA SER A 142 -19.33 -31.65 -16.82
C SER A 142 -19.91 -30.67 -15.80
N VAL A 143 -21.13 -30.20 -16.04
CA VAL A 143 -21.80 -29.21 -15.19
C VAL A 143 -22.00 -29.73 -13.77
N TYR A 144 -21.58 -28.94 -12.78
CA TYR A 144 -21.73 -29.30 -11.37
C TYR A 144 -23.14 -28.99 -10.85
N LEU A 145 -23.51 -29.64 -9.73
CA LEU A 145 -24.74 -29.42 -8.94
C LEU A 145 -24.90 -27.99 -8.35
N SER A 146 -24.01 -27.08 -8.68
CA SER A 146 -24.03 -25.67 -8.28
C SER A 146 -24.00 -24.71 -9.47
N GLY A 147 -23.81 -25.23 -10.68
CA GLY A 147 -23.31 -24.45 -11.81
C GLY A 147 -21.81 -24.18 -11.71
N VAL A 148 -21.27 -23.59 -12.78
CA VAL A 148 -19.82 -23.48 -12.99
C VAL A 148 -19.46 -22.18 -13.70
N ASN A 149 -18.31 -21.60 -13.35
CA ASN A 149 -17.67 -20.58 -14.18
C ASN A 149 -16.44 -21.19 -14.85
N ILE A 150 -16.37 -21.09 -16.17
CA ILE A 150 -15.17 -21.39 -16.97
C ILE A 150 -14.42 -20.06 -17.09
N ILE A 151 -13.23 -19.99 -16.49
CA ILE A 151 -12.50 -18.74 -16.30
C ILE A 151 -11.20 -18.76 -17.10
N ALA A 152 -10.94 -17.65 -17.80
CA ALA A 152 -9.63 -17.32 -18.33
C ALA A 152 -9.07 -16.05 -17.67
N GLU A 153 -7.85 -16.16 -17.16
CA GLU A 153 -7.05 -15.04 -16.71
C GLU A 153 -6.10 -14.62 -17.84
N TYR A 154 -6.28 -13.39 -18.28
CA TYR A 154 -5.52 -12.74 -19.32
C TYR A 154 -4.52 -11.77 -18.72
N LYS A 155 -3.32 -11.74 -19.29
CA LYS A 155 -2.30 -10.75 -18.97
C LYS A 155 -2.22 -9.74 -20.11
N GLU A 156 -2.27 -8.45 -19.76
CA GLU A 156 -1.99 -7.39 -20.73
C GLU A 156 -0.59 -7.63 -21.31
N GLN A 157 -0.49 -7.72 -22.63
CA GLN A 157 0.79 -7.95 -23.28
C GLN A 157 1.67 -6.72 -23.07
N ASP A 158 2.70 -6.95 -22.29
CA ASP A 158 3.82 -6.07 -22.09
C ASP A 158 4.62 -5.90 -23.39
N ASN A 159 4.58 -4.72 -23.99
CA ASN A 159 5.34 -4.45 -25.22
C ASN A 159 6.81 -4.24 -24.87
N PRO A 160 7.74 -5.06 -25.40
CA PRO A 160 9.15 -4.95 -25.05
C PRO A 160 9.72 -3.68 -25.65
N VAL A 161 10.41 -2.91 -24.81
CA VAL A 161 11.25 -1.80 -25.27
C VAL A 161 12.69 -2.18 -25.06
N LYS A 162 13.50 -2.07 -26.11
CA LYS A 162 14.93 -2.37 -26.03
C LYS A 162 15.76 -1.18 -26.45
N ALA A 163 16.95 -1.06 -25.88
CA ALA A 163 18.00 -0.22 -26.42
C ALA A 163 19.09 -1.10 -27.05
N ILE A 164 19.23 -0.98 -28.37
CA ILE A 164 20.15 -1.77 -29.18
C ILE A 164 21.33 -0.89 -29.56
N TYR A 165 22.53 -1.38 -29.26
CA TYR A 165 23.80 -0.75 -29.61
C TYR A 165 24.42 -1.60 -30.69
N GLN A 166 24.66 -1.05 -31.87
CA GLN A 166 25.15 -1.84 -33.01
C GLN A 166 26.10 -1.03 -33.89
N LYS A 167 26.87 -1.72 -34.74
CA LYS A 167 27.71 -1.09 -35.76
C LYS A 167 26.89 -0.67 -36.98
N GLU A 168 27.51 0.08 -37.90
CA GLU A 168 26.87 0.49 -39.17
C GLU A 168 26.42 -0.71 -40.03
N ASP A 169 27.14 -1.83 -39.95
CA ASP A 169 26.80 -3.08 -40.66
C ASP A 169 25.66 -3.89 -40.00
N GLY A 170 25.09 -3.39 -38.90
CA GLY A 170 24.03 -4.07 -38.15
C GLY A 170 24.52 -5.04 -37.07
N THR A 171 25.83 -5.23 -36.92
CA THR A 171 26.39 -6.09 -35.86
C THR A 171 26.08 -5.53 -34.48
N LYS A 172 25.34 -6.28 -33.67
CA LYS A 172 24.96 -5.90 -32.30
C LYS A 172 26.16 -5.97 -31.35
N LEU A 173 26.42 -4.88 -30.63
CA LEU A 173 27.50 -4.72 -29.65
C LEU A 173 27.03 -4.89 -28.21
N LYS A 174 25.81 -4.44 -27.92
CA LYS A 174 25.14 -4.48 -26.61
C LYS A 174 23.64 -4.36 -26.81
N GLU A 175 22.86 -5.01 -25.96
CA GLU A 175 21.40 -4.84 -25.88
C GLU A 175 21.02 -4.64 -24.43
N VAL A 176 20.16 -3.66 -24.17
CA VAL A 176 19.62 -3.39 -22.84
C VAL A 176 18.12 -3.51 -22.91
N ASP A 177 17.57 -4.43 -22.12
CA ASP A 177 16.13 -4.50 -21.90
C ASP A 177 15.70 -3.27 -21.09
N LYS A 178 14.81 -2.44 -21.66
CA LYS A 178 14.27 -1.27 -20.97
C LYS A 178 13.05 -1.62 -20.14
N GLY A 179 12.62 -2.87 -20.20
CA GLY A 179 11.41 -3.36 -19.58
C GLY A 179 10.24 -3.35 -20.57
N LYS A 180 9.09 -3.49 -19.95
CA LYS A 180 7.86 -3.91 -20.56
C LYS A 180 6.84 -2.80 -20.32
N PHE A 181 6.31 -2.25 -21.40
CA PHE A 181 5.49 -1.04 -21.35
C PHE A 181 4.13 -1.29 -22.00
N ALA A 182 3.07 -0.68 -21.44
CA ALA A 182 1.77 -0.66 -22.10
C ALA A 182 1.85 0.16 -23.39
N THR A 183 1.02 -0.21 -24.39
CA THR A 183 0.86 0.60 -25.60
C THR A 183 0.43 2.02 -25.22
N GLY A 184 1.09 3.04 -25.77
CA GLY A 184 0.82 4.45 -25.45
C GLY A 184 1.61 5.01 -24.26
N ALA A 185 2.36 4.20 -23.51
CA ALA A 185 3.22 4.70 -22.44
C ALA A 185 4.47 5.40 -22.98
N GLU A 186 4.98 6.41 -22.27
CA GLU A 186 6.27 7.02 -22.62
C GLU A 186 7.43 6.19 -22.08
N ALA A 187 8.39 5.89 -22.95
CA ALA A 187 9.66 5.29 -22.60
C ALA A 187 10.81 6.24 -23.00
N THR A 188 11.84 6.32 -22.16
CA THR A 188 13.02 7.15 -22.42
C THR A 188 14.31 6.33 -22.31
N HIS A 189 15.30 6.67 -23.13
CA HIS A 189 16.63 6.07 -23.05
C HIS A 189 17.71 7.09 -23.41
N THR A 190 18.81 7.04 -22.66
CA THR A 190 20.01 7.83 -22.93
C THR A 190 21.17 6.91 -23.27
N PHE A 191 21.64 6.98 -24.51
CA PHE A 191 22.80 6.22 -24.98
C PHE A 191 24.11 6.72 -24.33
N GLU A 192 25.01 5.81 -23.97
CA GLU A 192 26.36 6.14 -23.54
C GLU A 192 27.14 6.78 -24.69
N ALA A 193 27.95 7.81 -24.41
CA ALA A 193 28.78 8.47 -25.43
C ALA A 193 29.81 7.50 -26.04
N GLN A 194 30.33 6.57 -25.22
CA GLN A 194 31.25 5.52 -25.61
C GLN A 194 30.87 4.20 -24.94
N LEU A 195 31.11 3.08 -25.60
CA LEU A 195 30.92 1.74 -25.05
C LEU A 195 32.14 0.86 -25.37
N VAL A 196 32.51 -0.03 -24.45
CA VAL A 196 33.57 -1.02 -24.67
C VAL A 196 32.91 -2.39 -24.89
N SER A 197 33.17 -3.04 -26.02
CA SER A 197 32.65 -4.38 -26.33
C SER A 197 33.68 -5.19 -27.11
N GLY A 198 33.92 -6.44 -26.69
CA GLY A 198 34.97 -7.29 -27.28
C GLY A 198 36.38 -6.69 -27.19
N GLY A 199 36.67 -5.93 -26.12
CA GLY A 199 37.98 -5.29 -25.91
C GLY A 199 38.27 -4.05 -26.75
N LYS A 200 37.30 -3.54 -27.52
CA LYS A 200 37.42 -2.32 -28.33
C LYS A 200 36.44 -1.25 -27.86
N THR A 201 36.87 0.00 -27.82
CA THR A 201 36.02 1.16 -27.48
C THR A 201 35.36 1.71 -28.75
N TYR A 202 34.05 1.86 -28.72
CA TYR A 202 33.24 2.44 -29.80
C TYR A 202 32.58 3.73 -29.31
N GLU A 203 32.41 4.71 -30.18
CA GLU A 203 31.68 5.96 -29.93
C GLU A 203 30.36 5.98 -30.70
N ILE A 204 29.31 6.59 -30.14
CA ILE A 204 28.01 6.73 -30.83
C ILE A 204 28.13 7.79 -31.93
N ILE A 205 27.60 7.47 -33.11
CA ILE A 205 27.60 8.37 -34.28
C ILE A 205 26.20 8.67 -34.81
N ARG A 206 25.21 7.84 -34.48
CA ARG A 206 23.81 8.00 -34.91
C ARG A 206 22.87 7.33 -33.91
N SER A 207 21.65 7.83 -33.75
CA SER A 207 20.58 7.11 -33.07
C SER A 207 19.24 7.26 -33.79
N TYR A 208 18.33 6.30 -33.63
CA TYR A 208 16.98 6.33 -34.19
C TYR A 208 16.07 5.39 -33.40
N ILE A 209 14.79 5.35 -33.77
CA ILE A 209 13.76 4.51 -33.17
C ILE A 209 13.13 3.61 -34.23
N THR A 210 12.84 2.35 -33.90
CA THR A 210 12.12 1.42 -34.78
C THR A 210 10.95 0.77 -34.05
N ASP A 211 9.95 0.33 -34.80
CA ASP A 211 8.93 -0.60 -34.30
C ASP A 211 9.52 -2.01 -34.28
N THR A 212 9.20 -2.82 -33.28
CA THR A 212 9.67 -4.22 -33.22
C THR A 212 9.09 -5.05 -34.36
N ASN A 213 7.87 -4.76 -34.82
CA ASN A 213 7.22 -5.46 -35.92
C ASN A 213 7.61 -4.89 -37.30
N ASP A 214 8.22 -3.71 -37.35
CA ASP A 214 8.78 -3.10 -38.56
C ASP A 214 10.18 -2.49 -38.29
N PRO A 215 11.21 -3.33 -38.13
CA PRO A 215 12.55 -2.89 -37.77
C PRO A 215 13.27 -2.12 -38.89
N ASN A 216 12.73 -2.16 -40.12
CA ASN A 216 13.32 -1.47 -41.28
C ASN A 216 12.94 0.02 -41.32
N THR A 217 11.80 0.38 -40.73
CA THR A 217 11.33 1.77 -40.69
C THR A 217 12.00 2.53 -39.55
N LYS A 218 13.02 3.32 -39.89
CA LYS A 218 13.76 4.18 -38.96
C LYS A 218 13.02 5.49 -38.76
N ARG A 219 12.64 5.79 -37.51
CA ARG A 219 11.97 7.03 -37.13
C ARG A 219 12.90 7.92 -36.30
N PHE A 220 12.76 9.23 -36.48
CA PHE A 220 13.43 10.25 -35.66
C PHE A 220 14.97 10.13 -35.62
N VAL A 221 15.61 9.89 -36.77
CA VAL A 221 17.08 9.73 -36.85
C VAL A 221 17.80 11.00 -36.36
N GLN A 222 18.88 10.83 -35.60
CA GLN A 222 19.81 11.88 -35.16
C GLN A 222 21.24 11.44 -35.44
N GLU A 223 22.08 12.35 -35.90
CA GLU A 223 23.48 12.10 -36.28
C GLU A 223 24.45 12.75 -35.27
N LYS A 224 25.76 12.48 -35.40
CA LYS A 224 26.81 12.85 -34.43
C LYS A 224 26.81 14.34 -34.00
N ALA A 225 26.31 15.25 -34.84
CA ALA A 225 26.26 16.68 -34.57
C ALA A 225 25.01 17.14 -33.79
N ASP A 226 24.00 16.27 -33.61
CA ASP A 226 22.74 16.66 -32.98
C ASP A 226 22.84 16.69 -31.44
N PRO A 227 22.37 17.77 -30.79
CA PRO A 227 22.44 17.89 -29.32
C PRO A 227 21.59 16.84 -28.58
N LYS A 228 20.61 16.23 -29.27
CA LYS A 228 19.74 15.16 -28.75
C LYS A 228 20.10 13.77 -29.30
N LEU A 229 21.31 13.59 -29.85
CA LEU A 229 21.79 12.30 -30.36
C LEU A 229 21.66 11.17 -29.32
N ARG A 230 21.88 11.49 -28.04
CA ARG A 230 21.94 10.48 -26.98
C ARG A 230 20.61 10.27 -26.27
N GLU A 231 19.81 11.33 -26.11
CA GLU A 231 18.56 11.30 -25.34
C GLU A 231 17.37 11.07 -26.26
N ARG A 232 16.66 9.95 -26.02
CA ARG A 232 15.56 9.49 -26.85
C ARG A 232 14.32 9.27 -25.99
N SER A 233 13.16 9.66 -26.51
CA SER A 233 11.85 9.33 -25.96
C SER A 233 10.92 8.79 -27.06
N ILE A 234 9.99 7.90 -26.68
CA ILE A 234 8.94 7.39 -27.58
C ILE A 234 7.67 7.05 -26.79
N THR A 235 6.52 7.18 -27.45
CA THR A 235 5.25 6.54 -27.08
C THR A 235 5.20 5.10 -27.64
N VAL A 236 5.16 4.10 -26.76
CA VAL A 236 5.35 2.67 -27.12
C VAL A 236 4.25 2.16 -28.04
N ALA A 237 4.64 1.56 -29.17
CA ALA A 237 3.74 0.96 -30.16
C ALA A 237 3.20 -0.41 -29.70
N SER A 238 2.09 -0.87 -30.30
CA SER A 238 1.38 -2.11 -29.96
C SER A 238 2.16 -3.42 -30.25
N GLY A 239 3.35 -3.33 -30.83
CA GLY A 239 4.29 -4.43 -31.02
C GLY A 239 5.60 -4.31 -30.22
N GLY A 240 5.80 -3.23 -29.48
CA GLY A 240 7.10 -2.86 -28.91
C GLY A 240 7.85 -1.84 -29.75
N SER A 241 8.87 -1.23 -29.16
CA SER A 241 9.66 -0.19 -29.83
C SER A 241 11.11 -0.28 -29.40
N ASN A 242 12.03 -0.05 -30.32
CA ASN A 242 13.46 -0.14 -30.03
C ASN A 242 14.13 1.22 -30.22
N PHE A 243 14.93 1.62 -29.23
CA PHE A 243 15.95 2.65 -29.42
C PHE A 243 17.17 1.98 -30.06
N VAL A 244 17.69 2.53 -31.15
CA VAL A 244 18.89 1.99 -31.80
C VAL A 244 19.98 3.06 -31.85
N GLY A 245 21.13 2.76 -31.27
CA GLY A 245 22.34 3.57 -31.32
C GLY A 245 23.39 2.90 -32.22
N ILE A 246 23.94 3.65 -33.17
CA ILE A 246 25.00 3.20 -34.06
C ILE A 246 26.34 3.66 -33.53
N TYR A 247 27.25 2.70 -33.36
CA TYR A 247 28.54 2.89 -32.72
C TYR A 247 29.68 2.48 -33.67
N LYS A 248 30.73 3.29 -33.71
CA LYS A 248 31.91 3.07 -34.55
C LYS A 248 33.18 3.15 -33.72
N ILE A 249 34.19 2.34 -34.07
CA ILE A 249 35.51 2.44 -33.44
C ILE A 249 36.16 3.73 -33.95
N PRO A 250 36.56 4.67 -33.08
CA PRO A 250 37.42 5.78 -33.47
C PRO A 250 38.71 5.22 -34.10
N SER A 251 39.21 5.77 -35.21
CA SER A 251 40.37 5.23 -35.96
C SER A 251 41.49 4.67 -35.06
N SER A 252 41.91 3.42 -35.29
CA SER A 252 42.70 2.61 -34.33
C SER A 252 44.21 2.71 -34.48
N VAL A 253 44.74 3.44 -35.47
CA VAL A 253 46.19 3.63 -35.67
C VAL A 253 46.59 4.92 -35.00
N THR A 254 47.29 4.82 -33.86
CA THR A 254 47.86 5.98 -33.16
C THR A 254 49.33 6.07 -33.52
N VAL A 255 49.76 7.21 -34.05
CA VAL A 255 51.16 7.49 -34.34
C VAL A 255 51.59 8.65 -33.46
N THR A 256 52.72 8.49 -32.80
CA THR A 256 53.39 9.59 -32.10
C THR A 256 54.80 9.66 -32.65
N SER A 257 55.22 10.83 -33.07
CA SER A 257 56.58 11.07 -33.55
C SER A 257 57.29 12.06 -32.66
N ARG A 258 58.63 12.08 -32.75
CA ARG A 258 59.50 13.12 -32.23
C ARG A 258 60.76 13.19 -33.07
N ILE A 259 61.44 14.32 -33.04
CA ILE A 259 62.78 14.45 -33.60
C ILE A 259 63.76 14.54 -32.43
N GLU A 260 64.74 13.63 -32.42
CA GLU A 260 65.88 13.67 -31.50
C GLU A 260 67.08 14.26 -32.25
N ALA A 261 67.30 15.55 -32.03
CA ALA A 261 68.51 16.24 -32.43
C ALA A 261 68.99 17.10 -31.24
N PRO A 262 70.26 17.52 -31.20
CA PRO A 262 70.72 18.52 -30.25
C PRO A 262 69.85 19.78 -30.33
N THR A 263 69.18 20.15 -29.23
CA THR A 263 68.41 21.41 -29.13
C THR A 263 69.32 22.63 -29.12
N GLN A 264 70.60 22.43 -28.80
CA GLN A 264 71.62 23.46 -28.72
C GLN A 264 72.92 22.98 -29.36
N VAL A 265 73.49 23.77 -30.27
CA VAL A 265 74.81 23.51 -30.89
C VAL A 265 75.72 24.73 -30.83
N SER A 266 77.03 24.53 -31.00
CA SER A 266 77.99 25.65 -31.07
C SER A 266 77.64 26.59 -32.22
N GLY A 267 77.87 27.89 -32.05
CA GLY A 267 77.66 28.91 -33.10
C GLY A 267 78.49 28.73 -34.38
N THR A 268 79.41 27.76 -34.43
CA THR A 268 80.22 27.41 -35.60
C THR A 268 79.71 26.18 -36.37
N THR A 269 78.62 25.54 -35.90
CA THR A 269 78.12 24.28 -36.48
C THR A 269 77.26 24.56 -37.72
N THR A 270 77.66 24.04 -38.89
CA THR A 270 76.95 24.27 -40.16
C THR A 270 75.82 23.28 -40.43
N GLU A 271 75.92 22.06 -39.90
CA GLU A 271 74.94 20.99 -40.04
C GLU A 271 74.91 20.11 -38.80
N VAL A 272 73.75 19.52 -38.51
CA VAL A 272 73.53 18.64 -37.34
C VAL A 272 72.83 17.38 -37.81
N ASN A 273 73.36 16.21 -37.41
CA ASN A 273 72.66 14.94 -37.60
C ASN A 273 71.67 14.76 -36.45
N GLY A 274 70.48 14.25 -36.77
CA GLY A 274 69.48 13.85 -35.79
C GLY A 274 68.71 12.64 -36.29
N ASP A 275 67.78 12.16 -35.48
CA ASP A 275 66.91 11.04 -35.81
C ASP A 275 65.45 11.47 -35.72
N PHE A 276 64.67 11.16 -36.75
CA PHE A 276 63.21 11.23 -36.68
C PHE A 276 62.68 9.89 -36.20
N LEU A 277 62.12 9.86 -34.98
CA LEU A 277 61.55 8.67 -34.39
C LEU A 277 60.04 8.74 -34.45
N PHE A 278 59.42 7.61 -34.79
CA PHE A 278 57.98 7.47 -34.61
C PHE A 278 57.65 6.09 -34.05
N ASP A 279 56.64 6.12 -33.18
CA ASP A 279 56.02 4.97 -32.55
C ASP A 279 54.60 4.88 -33.08
N ALA A 280 54.28 3.77 -33.73
CA ALA A 280 52.94 3.48 -34.20
C ALA A 280 52.36 2.31 -33.42
N LYS A 281 51.10 2.45 -32.99
CA LYS A 281 50.31 1.39 -32.37
C LYS A 281 49.00 1.25 -33.11
N ALA A 282 48.64 0.01 -33.42
CA ALA A 282 47.39 -0.32 -34.06
C ALA A 282 46.79 -1.57 -33.43
N LEU A 283 45.47 -1.71 -33.53
CA LEU A 283 44.76 -2.90 -33.05
C LEU A 283 44.99 -4.13 -33.94
N THR A 284 45.46 -3.94 -35.18
CA THR A 284 45.86 -4.99 -36.11
C THR A 284 47.29 -4.75 -36.59
N ASN A 285 47.90 -5.74 -37.26
CA ASN A 285 49.30 -5.64 -37.66
C ASN A 285 49.52 -4.40 -38.54
N LEU A 286 50.54 -3.62 -38.20
CA LEU A 286 51.01 -2.51 -39.02
C LEU A 286 51.56 -3.08 -40.34
N LYS A 287 51.45 -2.31 -41.42
CA LYS A 287 51.86 -2.74 -42.77
C LYS A 287 52.97 -1.87 -43.34
N THR A 288 52.77 -0.55 -43.38
CA THR A 288 53.72 0.39 -43.99
C THR A 288 53.73 1.74 -43.29
N TYR A 289 54.84 2.47 -43.43
CA TYR A 289 54.91 3.91 -43.17
C TYR A 289 55.40 4.69 -44.38
N GLU A 290 55.04 5.96 -44.44
CA GLU A 290 55.50 6.93 -45.43
C GLU A 290 55.71 8.29 -44.78
N ILE A 291 56.89 8.89 -44.98
CA ILE A 291 57.18 10.28 -44.62
C ILE A 291 56.68 11.17 -45.76
N THR A 292 55.53 11.79 -45.53
CA THR A 292 54.80 12.56 -46.54
C THR A 292 55.32 13.98 -46.68
N SER A 293 55.89 14.56 -45.62
CA SER A 293 56.42 15.92 -45.59
C SER A 293 57.72 16.03 -44.78
N ILE A 294 58.70 16.78 -45.30
CA ILE A 294 59.96 17.13 -44.62
C ILE A 294 60.26 18.60 -44.95
N GLN A 295 60.43 19.43 -43.92
CA GLN A 295 60.81 20.84 -44.06
C GLN A 295 62.07 21.13 -43.24
N ASN A 296 63.03 21.85 -43.83
CA ASN A 296 64.30 22.27 -43.22
C ASN A 296 65.18 21.11 -42.68
N ALA A 297 65.00 19.91 -43.23
CA ALA A 297 65.87 18.76 -43.04
C ALA A 297 65.89 17.91 -44.31
N SER A 298 66.85 16.99 -44.41
CA SER A 298 66.93 15.98 -45.46
C SER A 298 67.15 14.60 -44.86
N LEU A 299 66.54 13.57 -45.43
CA LEU A 299 66.84 12.18 -45.07
C LEU A 299 68.29 11.86 -45.43
N ILE A 300 69.01 11.15 -44.57
CA ILE A 300 70.39 10.71 -44.87
C ILE A 300 70.38 9.67 -45.99
N GLN A 301 69.37 8.81 -46.06
CA GLN A 301 69.12 7.90 -47.18
C GLN A 301 67.72 8.16 -47.74
N SER A 302 67.62 8.45 -49.04
CA SER A 302 66.34 8.71 -49.70
C SER A 302 65.36 7.53 -49.66
N ALA A 303 65.88 6.31 -49.49
CA ALA A 303 65.08 5.08 -49.37
C ALA A 303 64.25 5.01 -48.07
N ASP A 304 64.66 5.72 -47.00
CA ASP A 304 63.96 5.70 -45.71
C ASP A 304 62.66 6.53 -45.70
N ARG A 305 62.30 7.13 -46.83
CA ARG A 305 61.03 7.86 -46.97
C ARG A 305 59.81 6.94 -46.80
N THR A 306 59.97 5.65 -47.07
CA THR A 306 58.91 4.64 -46.92
C THR A 306 59.48 3.33 -46.41
N GLY A 307 58.70 2.52 -45.71
CA GLY A 307 59.13 1.17 -45.35
C GLY A 307 58.00 0.30 -44.81
N THR A 308 58.31 -0.99 -44.61
CA THR A 308 57.38 -1.94 -44.02
C THR A 308 57.45 -1.92 -42.50
N LEU A 309 56.30 -2.16 -41.87
CA LEU A 309 56.17 -2.36 -40.43
C LEU A 309 55.54 -3.72 -40.17
N SER A 310 55.74 -4.27 -38.98
CA SER A 310 55.20 -5.57 -38.59
C SER A 310 54.84 -5.59 -37.11
N GLY A 311 53.79 -6.34 -36.75
CA GLY A 311 53.26 -6.36 -35.39
C GLY A 311 52.27 -5.24 -35.12
N THR A 312 51.63 -5.26 -33.95
CA THR A 312 50.62 -4.28 -33.51
C THR A 312 51.22 -3.01 -32.89
N SER A 313 52.53 -2.99 -32.71
CA SER A 313 53.31 -1.83 -32.29
C SER A 313 54.66 -1.86 -33.00
N ALA A 314 55.08 -0.74 -33.58
CA ALA A 314 56.38 -0.63 -34.22
C ALA A 314 56.99 0.75 -33.93
N ALA A 315 58.27 0.74 -33.57
CA ALA A 315 59.09 1.93 -33.41
C ALA A 315 60.11 1.98 -34.55
N LYS A 316 60.30 3.14 -35.16
CA LYS A 316 61.28 3.33 -36.21
C LYS A 316 62.06 4.61 -35.97
N SER A 317 63.38 4.54 -36.12
CA SER A 317 64.27 5.69 -36.17
C SER A 317 64.73 5.86 -37.62
N VAL A 318 64.58 7.07 -38.15
CA VAL A 318 64.98 7.45 -39.50
C VAL A 318 66.03 8.57 -39.39
N PRO A 319 67.28 8.33 -39.80
CA PRO A 319 68.33 9.33 -39.70
C PRO A 319 68.08 10.52 -40.63
N ILE A 320 68.18 11.72 -40.07
CA ILE A 320 67.99 13.01 -40.75
C ILE A 320 69.19 13.93 -40.58
N ARG A 321 69.35 14.85 -41.53
CA ARG A 321 70.36 15.89 -41.51
C ARG A 321 69.69 17.25 -41.56
N ILE A 322 70.05 18.11 -40.61
CA ILE A 322 69.47 19.44 -40.40
C ILE A 322 70.55 20.48 -40.78
N PRO A 323 70.37 21.26 -41.86
CA PRO A 323 71.27 22.35 -42.20
C PRO A 323 71.00 23.55 -41.27
N ILE A 324 72.00 23.97 -40.49
CA ILE A 324 71.90 25.12 -39.57
C ILE A 324 72.30 26.41 -40.30
N GLY A 325 73.32 26.34 -41.15
CA GLY A 325 73.83 27.49 -41.92
C GLY A 325 74.24 28.65 -41.01
N SER A 326 73.95 29.89 -41.41
CA SER A 326 74.18 31.12 -40.62
C SER A 326 72.95 31.53 -39.77
N SER A 327 71.98 30.64 -39.60
CA SER A 327 70.72 30.95 -38.91
C SER A 327 70.88 30.76 -37.39
N SER A 328 70.37 31.69 -36.58
CA SER A 328 70.40 31.59 -35.11
C SER A 328 69.53 30.45 -34.55
N SER A 329 68.59 29.97 -35.36
CA SER A 329 67.73 28.82 -35.08
C SER A 329 67.20 28.21 -36.38
N VAL A 330 67.11 26.88 -36.45
CA VAL A 330 66.43 26.17 -37.53
C VAL A 330 65.37 25.24 -36.95
N THR A 331 64.11 25.44 -37.35
CA THR A 331 62.98 24.58 -36.99
C THR A 331 62.69 23.59 -38.11
N VAL A 332 62.80 22.32 -37.77
CA VAL A 332 62.51 21.19 -38.65
C VAL A 332 61.10 20.71 -38.40
N ASN A 333 60.36 20.36 -39.45
CA ASN A 333 59.04 19.73 -39.36
C ASN A 333 59.01 18.48 -40.25
N ILE A 334 58.61 17.33 -39.70
CA ILE A 334 58.49 16.06 -40.42
C ILE A 334 57.15 15.42 -40.10
N THR A 335 56.41 15.01 -41.14
CA THR A 335 55.14 14.30 -41.02
C THR A 335 55.29 12.88 -41.52
N VAL A 336 54.82 11.91 -40.74
CA VAL A 336 54.75 10.50 -41.12
C VAL A 336 53.32 9.99 -41.05
N VAL A 337 52.95 9.17 -42.04
CA VAL A 337 51.68 8.45 -42.11
C VAL A 337 51.97 6.97 -42.01
N VAL A 338 51.24 6.26 -41.16
CA VAL A 338 51.34 4.83 -40.95
C VAL A 338 50.02 4.16 -41.26
N LYS A 339 50.09 3.00 -41.92
CA LYS A 339 48.93 2.21 -42.35
C LYS A 339 48.99 0.80 -41.80
N ASP A 340 47.86 0.30 -41.29
CA ASP A 340 47.72 -1.10 -40.88
C ASP A 340 47.33 -2.04 -42.04
N VAL A 341 47.26 -3.35 -41.78
CA VAL A 341 46.90 -4.37 -42.79
C VAL A 341 45.47 -4.23 -43.32
N ASP A 342 44.58 -3.62 -42.54
CA ASP A 342 43.16 -3.40 -42.88
C ASP A 342 42.95 -2.07 -43.62
N GLY A 343 43.99 -1.24 -43.68
CA GLY A 343 44.05 -0.01 -44.43
C GLY A 343 43.67 1.26 -43.64
N ASN A 344 43.52 1.16 -42.32
CA ASN A 344 43.35 2.33 -41.46
C ASN A 344 44.66 3.12 -41.38
N ILE A 345 44.55 4.43 -41.26
CA ILE A 345 45.70 5.34 -41.23
C ILE A 345 45.76 6.10 -39.90
N GLY A 346 46.98 6.37 -39.46
CA GLY A 346 47.31 7.33 -38.42
C GLY A 346 48.52 8.12 -38.86
N ASP A 347 48.56 9.40 -38.51
CA ASP A 347 49.64 10.31 -38.87
C ASP A 347 50.15 11.04 -37.64
N SER A 348 51.38 11.51 -37.72
CA SER A 348 51.98 12.36 -36.70
C SER A 348 52.96 13.31 -37.36
N THR A 349 52.92 14.56 -36.91
CA THR A 349 53.89 15.58 -37.29
C THR A 349 54.68 15.94 -36.05
N SER A 350 56.00 16.02 -36.19
CA SER A 350 56.86 16.55 -35.15
C SER A 350 57.71 17.67 -35.67
N ASP A 351 57.83 18.68 -34.83
CA ASP A 351 58.78 19.74 -34.99
C ASP A 351 59.92 19.62 -33.98
N HIS A 352 61.08 20.16 -34.35
CA HIS A 352 62.19 20.33 -33.43
C HIS A 352 63.04 21.50 -33.88
N THR A 353 63.42 22.33 -32.92
CA THR A 353 64.22 23.53 -33.18
C THR A 353 65.62 23.34 -32.61
N VAL A 354 66.63 23.45 -33.47
CA VAL A 354 68.02 23.51 -33.07
C VAL A 354 68.42 24.97 -32.95
N GLN A 355 68.89 25.37 -31.78
CA GLN A 355 69.38 26.72 -31.50
C GLN A 355 70.89 26.71 -31.25
N THR A 356 71.53 27.87 -31.31
CA THR A 356 72.95 28.01 -31.00
C THR A 356 73.11 28.63 -29.61
N SER A 357 73.75 27.95 -28.64
CA SER A 357 73.92 28.48 -27.27
C SER A 357 75.36 28.75 -26.90
N ASN A 358 75.54 29.85 -26.17
CA ASN A 358 76.66 30.12 -25.27
C ASN A 358 76.12 29.99 -23.83
N GLY A 359 76.72 29.11 -23.03
CA GLY A 359 76.14 28.60 -21.77
C GLY A 359 76.20 29.51 -20.52
N GLY A 360 75.37 29.13 -19.54
CA GLY A 360 75.24 29.69 -18.19
C GLY A 360 73.78 30.13 -17.90
N ASP A 361 73.21 29.73 -16.75
CA ASP A 361 72.04 30.33 -16.02
C ASP A 361 70.91 29.34 -15.66
N THR A 362 70.93 28.80 -14.43
CA THR A 362 69.77 28.16 -13.80
C THR A 362 69.09 29.13 -12.82
N PRO A 363 67.75 29.32 -12.89
CA PRO A 363 67.03 30.18 -11.95
C PRO A 363 66.96 29.57 -10.54
N THR A 364 66.93 30.42 -9.51
CA THR A 364 66.81 30.04 -8.09
C THR A 364 65.41 30.37 -7.54
N GLY A 365 64.79 29.42 -6.85
CA GLY A 365 63.47 29.60 -6.22
C GLY A 365 63.51 30.53 -5.01
N GLY A 366 62.57 31.46 -4.93
CA GLY A 366 62.43 32.49 -3.90
C GLY A 366 61.12 32.37 -3.11
N THR A 367 60.34 33.45 -3.03
CA THR A 367 59.11 33.53 -2.22
C THR A 367 58.02 32.60 -2.73
N THR A 368 57.37 31.83 -1.85
CA THR A 368 56.21 30.99 -2.19
C THR A 368 54.91 31.59 -1.63
N GLN A 369 53.85 31.60 -2.44
CA GLN A 369 52.48 31.91 -2.04
C GLN A 369 51.62 30.64 -2.10
N GLN A 370 51.13 30.21 -0.94
CA GLN A 370 50.23 29.05 -0.81
C GLN A 370 48.86 29.49 -0.28
N ALA A 371 47.81 28.90 -0.83
CA ALA A 371 46.46 29.03 -0.29
C ALA A 371 45.65 27.76 -0.55
N GLU A 372 44.79 27.41 0.40
CA GLU A 372 43.88 26.28 0.24
C GLU A 372 42.54 26.48 0.95
N VAL A 373 41.49 25.92 0.35
CA VAL A 373 40.19 25.72 0.96
C VAL A 373 39.71 24.33 0.55
N MET A 374 40.10 23.33 1.34
CA MET A 374 39.84 21.91 1.07
C MET A 374 38.80 21.28 2.01
N ASP A 375 38.34 22.02 3.03
CA ASP A 375 37.18 21.64 3.84
C ASP A 375 35.88 22.25 3.25
N PRO A 376 34.98 21.43 2.70
CA PRO A 376 33.72 21.87 2.12
C PRO A 376 32.67 22.37 3.12
N ASN A 377 32.87 22.20 4.44
CA ASN A 377 31.93 22.56 5.52
C ASN A 377 30.51 22.04 5.25
N VAL A 378 30.38 20.71 5.20
CA VAL A 378 29.20 20.05 4.65
C VAL A 378 28.18 19.77 5.74
N ALA A 379 26.92 20.11 5.47
CA ALA A 379 25.78 19.75 6.31
C ALA A 379 24.66 19.17 5.45
N GLY A 380 23.78 18.37 6.05
CA GLY A 380 22.63 17.84 5.34
C GLY A 380 21.49 17.41 6.26
N VAL A 381 20.28 17.35 5.69
CA VAL A 381 19.04 17.02 6.41
C VAL A 381 18.17 16.08 5.57
N ILE A 382 17.39 15.25 6.26
CA ILE A 382 16.30 14.46 5.67
C ILE A 382 15.04 14.84 6.45
N LYS A 383 14.02 15.41 5.80
CA LYS A 383 12.83 15.94 6.47
C LYS A 383 11.56 15.63 5.67
N ALA A 384 10.39 15.78 6.30
CA ALA A 384 9.11 15.55 5.65
C ALA A 384 8.87 16.59 4.55
N ASP A 385 8.15 16.20 3.50
CA ASP A 385 7.98 17.07 2.36
C ASP A 385 7.12 18.32 2.62
N LEU A 386 7.31 19.26 1.68
CA LEU A 386 7.11 20.72 1.78
C LEU A 386 8.12 21.39 2.71
N ARG A 387 9.39 21.46 2.30
CA ARG A 387 10.49 22.16 3.00
C ARG A 387 10.04 23.52 3.56
N GLY A 388 10.22 23.73 4.86
CA GLY A 388 9.78 24.93 5.59
C GLY A 388 8.33 24.92 6.06
N ALA A 389 7.54 23.92 5.66
CA ALA A 389 6.15 23.69 6.07
C ALA A 389 5.92 22.19 6.31
N GLU A 390 6.88 21.53 6.96
CA GLU A 390 6.89 20.09 7.14
C GLU A 390 5.67 19.63 7.96
N LYS A 391 4.85 18.75 7.35
CA LYS A 391 3.65 18.22 8.02
C LYS A 391 3.96 17.24 9.15
N PHE A 392 5.17 16.69 9.18
CA PHE A 392 5.61 15.69 10.13
C PHE A 392 6.99 16.02 10.68
N ASP A 393 7.19 15.78 11.97
CA ASP A 393 8.51 15.75 12.59
C ASP A 393 9.11 14.35 12.39
N VAL A 394 9.93 14.20 11.35
CA VAL A 394 10.49 12.89 10.96
C VAL A 394 11.35 12.23 12.04
N VAL A 395 11.86 12.99 13.02
CA VAL A 395 12.60 12.41 14.15
C VAL A 395 11.63 11.68 15.09
N LYS A 396 10.43 12.23 15.28
CA LYS A 396 9.39 11.67 16.17
C LYS A 396 8.51 10.63 15.48
N GLY A 397 8.21 10.81 14.20
CA GLY A 397 7.37 9.93 13.40
C GLY A 397 6.94 10.55 12.07
N ILE A 398 7.08 9.77 11.01
CA ILE A 398 6.43 10.03 9.72
C ILE A 398 5.79 8.71 9.22
N PRO A 399 4.53 8.74 8.74
CA PRO A 399 3.90 7.56 8.15
C PRO A 399 4.59 7.11 6.86
N THR A 400 4.41 5.85 6.51
CA THR A 400 4.57 5.41 5.11
C THR A 400 3.60 6.15 4.19
N SER A 401 3.83 6.09 2.87
CA SER A 401 3.01 6.82 1.89
C SER A 401 3.03 8.36 2.04
N GLU A 402 3.92 8.89 2.87
CA GLU A 402 4.36 10.28 2.89
C GLU A 402 5.73 10.41 2.20
N SER A 403 6.07 11.61 1.78
CA SER A 403 7.33 11.88 1.08
C SER A 403 8.33 12.63 1.96
N LEU A 404 9.60 12.42 1.65
CA LEU A 404 10.74 13.10 2.24
C LEU A 404 11.40 14.00 1.21
N TYR A 405 12.02 15.06 1.70
CA TYR A 405 13.06 15.77 0.96
C TYR A 405 14.41 15.56 1.63
N VAL A 406 15.47 15.66 0.81
CA VAL A 406 16.84 15.71 1.28
C VAL A 406 17.50 16.99 0.79
N ASN A 407 18.38 17.57 1.59
CA ASN A 407 19.11 18.78 1.23
C ASN A 407 20.52 18.69 1.78
N ALA A 408 21.53 18.99 0.96
CA ALA A 408 22.90 19.23 1.41
C ALA A 408 23.27 20.70 1.19
N SER A 409 24.14 21.23 2.04
CA SER A 409 24.83 22.50 1.85
C SER A 409 26.34 22.28 1.94
N SER A 410 27.09 22.91 1.04
CA SER A 410 28.56 22.91 1.06
C SER A 410 29.09 24.13 0.31
N LYS A 411 30.41 24.33 0.35
CA LYS A 411 31.09 25.26 -0.56
C LYS A 411 30.87 24.86 -2.02
N GLY A 412 30.79 25.83 -2.94
CA GLY A 412 30.60 25.56 -4.37
C GLY A 412 31.82 24.93 -5.04
N TYR A 413 33.02 25.30 -4.59
CA TYR A 413 34.27 24.76 -5.09
C TYR A 413 35.31 24.66 -3.97
N LEU A 414 36.35 23.88 -4.23
CA LEU A 414 37.53 23.75 -3.37
C LEU A 414 38.76 24.08 -4.20
N TYR A 415 39.82 24.53 -3.55
CA TYR A 415 41.09 24.76 -4.24
C TYR A 415 42.28 24.59 -3.31
N ARG A 416 43.43 24.32 -3.92
CA ARG A 416 44.75 24.39 -3.33
C ARG A 416 45.72 24.89 -4.39
N ASN A 417 46.57 25.84 -4.04
CA ASN A 417 47.58 26.36 -4.96
C ASN A 417 48.90 26.66 -4.26
N GLU A 418 49.97 26.56 -5.02
CA GLU A 418 51.33 26.94 -4.66
C GLU A 418 51.99 27.64 -5.84
N PHE A 419 52.29 28.92 -5.67
CA PHE A 419 52.97 29.75 -6.66
C PHE A 419 54.33 30.18 -6.11
N THR A 420 55.40 30.05 -6.89
CA THR A 420 56.75 30.37 -6.44
C THR A 420 57.39 31.42 -7.34
N GLU A 421 57.97 32.44 -6.73
CA GLU A 421 58.81 33.43 -7.40
C GLU A 421 60.15 32.78 -7.79
N MET A 422 60.46 32.77 -9.07
CA MET A 422 61.71 32.31 -9.66
C MET A 422 62.53 33.55 -10.02
N SER A 423 63.77 33.64 -9.51
CA SER A 423 64.63 34.79 -9.77
C SER A 423 66.07 34.39 -10.08
N GLY A 424 66.77 35.24 -10.83
CA GLY A 424 68.15 35.04 -11.22
C GLY A 424 68.79 36.29 -11.82
N THR A 425 70.05 36.17 -12.24
CA THR A 425 70.78 37.23 -12.93
C THR A 425 71.41 36.67 -14.20
N LYS A 426 71.56 37.51 -15.22
CA LYS A 426 72.21 37.18 -16.51
C LYS A 426 73.23 38.24 -16.88
N GLN A 427 74.35 37.81 -17.41
CA GLN A 427 75.47 38.68 -17.80
C GLN A 427 75.47 38.93 -19.31
N TYR A 428 75.53 40.19 -19.73
CA TYR A 428 75.56 40.59 -21.13
C TYR A 428 76.88 41.30 -21.48
N PRO A 429 77.75 40.69 -22.30
CA PRO A 429 79.00 41.30 -22.71
C PRO A 429 78.75 42.36 -23.80
N ILE A 430 79.29 43.58 -23.64
CA ILE A 430 79.24 44.67 -24.63
C ILE A 430 80.61 45.33 -24.79
N GLN A 431 80.97 45.71 -26.02
CA GLN A 431 82.15 46.53 -26.27
C GLN A 431 81.77 47.98 -26.52
N VAL A 432 82.50 48.87 -25.86
CA VAL A 432 82.43 50.31 -26.10
C VAL A 432 83.77 50.76 -26.67
N SER A 433 83.75 51.40 -27.83
CA SER A 433 84.94 51.89 -28.52
C SER A 433 84.91 53.42 -28.65
N LYS A 434 86.09 54.04 -28.60
CA LYS A 434 86.27 55.47 -28.89
C LYS A 434 87.55 55.65 -29.68
N THR A 435 87.45 56.37 -30.78
CA THR A 435 88.60 56.68 -31.64
C THR A 435 89.21 58.02 -31.23
N TYR A 436 90.48 57.99 -30.85
CA TYR A 436 91.25 59.19 -30.57
C TYR A 436 92.12 59.56 -31.75
N THR A 437 92.01 60.79 -32.24
CA THR A 437 92.92 61.33 -33.26
C THR A 437 94.06 62.06 -32.55
N LEU A 438 95.27 61.50 -32.65
CA LEU A 438 96.48 61.99 -31.99
C LEU A 438 97.31 62.79 -32.98
N THR A 439 97.64 64.03 -32.67
CA THR A 439 98.45 64.89 -33.57
C THR A 439 99.69 65.43 -32.87
N TRP A 440 100.86 65.35 -33.52
CA TRP A 440 102.14 65.89 -33.03
C TRP A 440 103.07 66.31 -34.19
N THR A 441 104.14 67.04 -33.90
CA THR A 441 105.14 67.48 -34.90
C THR A 441 106.51 66.88 -34.62
N GLU A 442 107.16 66.29 -35.64
CA GLU A 442 108.53 65.77 -35.57
C GLU A 442 109.53 66.69 -36.29
N THR A 443 110.71 66.88 -35.72
CA THR A 443 111.80 67.65 -36.33
C THR A 443 112.73 66.74 -37.14
N ARG A 444 112.98 67.08 -38.42
CA ARG A 444 113.98 66.42 -39.27
C ARG A 444 115.02 67.42 -39.76
N SER A 445 116.25 66.95 -39.99
CA SER A 445 117.32 67.74 -40.61
C SER A 445 116.91 68.14 -42.03
N GLY A 446 116.80 69.43 -42.28
CA GLY A 446 116.60 70.03 -43.59
C GLY A 446 117.93 70.25 -44.31
N PRO A 447 117.89 70.60 -45.61
CA PRO A 447 119.10 70.96 -46.36
C PRO A 447 119.84 72.12 -45.66
N PRO A 448 121.19 72.12 -45.65
CA PRO A 448 121.95 73.23 -45.07
C PRO A 448 121.52 74.56 -45.66
N ASP A 449 121.49 75.61 -44.85
CA ASP A 449 121.26 76.97 -45.36
C ASP A 449 122.42 77.42 -46.27
N ALA A 450 122.27 78.60 -46.89
CA ALA A 450 123.24 79.10 -47.87
C ALA A 450 124.66 79.28 -47.28
N GLU A 451 124.80 79.25 -45.95
CA GLU A 451 126.03 79.37 -45.18
C GLU A 451 126.55 78.01 -44.65
N GLY A 452 125.86 76.90 -44.92
CA GLY A 452 126.28 75.54 -44.57
C GLY A 452 125.85 75.05 -43.19
N ASN A 453 124.94 75.75 -42.49
CA ASN A 453 124.42 75.34 -41.19
C ASN A 453 123.19 74.41 -41.34
N PRO A 454 123.05 73.38 -40.49
CA PRO A 454 121.91 72.46 -40.57
C PRO A 454 120.60 73.16 -40.21
N THR A 455 119.59 73.08 -41.10
CA THR A 455 118.23 73.57 -40.83
C THR A 455 117.33 72.46 -40.27
N THR A 456 116.21 72.81 -39.62
CA THR A 456 115.24 71.85 -39.08
C THR A 456 113.85 72.07 -39.70
N VAL A 457 113.24 71.01 -40.23
CA VAL A 457 111.89 71.03 -40.81
C VAL A 457 110.92 70.33 -39.86
N TYR A 458 109.79 70.97 -39.56
CA TYR A 458 108.70 70.40 -38.74
C TYR A 458 107.73 69.63 -39.63
N VAL A 459 107.63 68.33 -39.42
CA VAL A 459 106.71 67.45 -40.16
C VAL A 459 105.52 67.15 -39.25
N PRO A 460 104.28 67.54 -39.64
CA PRO A 460 103.09 67.14 -38.90
C PRO A 460 102.90 65.63 -39.03
N ARG A 461 102.65 64.99 -37.89
CA ARG A 461 102.28 63.59 -37.76
C ARG A 461 100.87 63.50 -37.18
N SER A 462 100.08 62.62 -37.75
CA SER A 462 98.78 62.24 -37.23
C SER A 462 98.73 60.73 -37.13
N ASP A 463 98.13 60.26 -36.06
CA ASP A 463 97.83 58.84 -35.84
C ASP A 463 96.44 58.74 -35.24
N THR A 464 95.81 57.59 -35.41
CA THR A 464 94.51 57.32 -34.82
C THR A 464 94.62 56.10 -33.96
N GLN A 465 94.23 56.24 -32.69
CA GLN A 465 94.22 55.13 -31.75
C GLN A 465 92.80 54.89 -31.26
N THR A 466 92.23 53.74 -31.64
CA THR A 466 90.93 53.29 -31.13
C THR A 466 91.16 52.50 -29.85
N VAL A 467 90.53 52.93 -28.76
CA VAL A 467 90.48 52.14 -27.53
C VAL A 467 89.11 51.48 -27.47
N ALA A 468 89.10 50.15 -27.33
CA ALA A 468 87.91 49.36 -27.09
C ALA A 468 87.99 48.77 -25.68
N LYS A 469 86.93 48.93 -24.89
CA LYS A 469 86.80 48.32 -23.57
C LYS A 469 85.58 47.41 -23.55
N SER A 470 85.75 46.21 -23.01
CA SER A 470 84.66 45.25 -22.81
C SER A 470 84.08 45.45 -21.41
N TYR A 471 82.74 45.52 -21.34
CA TYR A 471 81.98 45.53 -20.09
C TYR A 471 81.05 44.31 -20.06
N SER A 472 80.84 43.74 -18.88
CA SER A 472 79.78 42.74 -18.64
C SER A 472 78.71 43.40 -17.81
N ILE A 473 77.50 43.49 -18.35
CA ILE A 473 76.38 44.17 -17.72
C ILE A 473 75.41 43.12 -17.16
N GLU A 474 75.23 43.15 -15.84
CA GLU A 474 74.29 42.27 -15.15
C GLU A 474 72.86 42.79 -15.31
N ARG A 475 71.92 41.88 -15.64
CA ARG A 475 70.48 42.14 -15.57
C ARG A 475 69.81 41.07 -14.72
N LYS A 476 68.94 41.54 -13.84
CA LYS A 476 68.14 40.69 -12.95
C LYS A 476 66.82 40.33 -13.64
N TYR A 477 66.27 39.18 -13.27
CA TYR A 477 64.94 38.76 -13.67
C TYR A 477 64.20 38.10 -12.50
N SER A 478 62.90 38.31 -12.40
CA SER A 478 61.99 37.62 -11.47
C SER A 478 60.62 37.39 -12.12
N TYR A 479 60.11 36.16 -12.05
CA TYR A 479 58.80 35.75 -12.53
C TYR A 479 58.17 34.72 -11.57
N TRP A 480 56.88 34.44 -11.70
CA TRP A 480 56.15 33.48 -10.88
C TRP A 480 55.76 32.25 -11.70
N GLN A 481 55.92 31.09 -11.08
CA GLN A 481 55.66 29.78 -11.67
C GLN A 481 54.70 29.00 -10.78
N ILE A 482 53.82 28.21 -11.40
CA ILE A 482 52.86 27.33 -10.73
C ILE A 482 53.60 26.06 -10.29
N GLN A 483 53.75 25.87 -8.97
CA GLN A 483 54.27 24.60 -8.43
C GLN A 483 53.14 23.59 -8.24
N ASN A 484 51.96 24.04 -7.80
CA ASN A 484 50.75 23.22 -7.71
C ASN A 484 49.51 24.09 -7.94
N LEU A 485 48.52 23.56 -8.67
CA LEU A 485 47.19 24.15 -8.78
C LEU A 485 46.14 23.05 -8.88
N GLU A 486 45.28 22.97 -7.87
CA GLU A 486 44.13 22.07 -7.82
C GLU A 486 42.86 22.92 -7.64
N VAL A 487 41.92 22.81 -8.56
CA VAL A 487 40.59 23.42 -8.43
C VAL A 487 39.52 22.37 -8.65
N TYR A 488 38.53 22.33 -7.77
CA TYR A 488 37.48 21.34 -7.70
C TYR A 488 36.10 21.95 -7.81
N GLY A 489 35.23 21.37 -8.62
CA GLY A 489 33.82 21.75 -8.72
C GLY A 489 32.92 20.74 -8.03
N LEU A 490 31.86 21.21 -7.38
CA LEU A 490 30.82 20.34 -6.84
C LEU A 490 30.20 19.45 -7.92
N GLN A 491 30.04 18.16 -7.63
CA GLN A 491 29.43 17.20 -8.57
C GLN A 491 28.03 16.78 -8.12
N LYS A 492 27.95 16.12 -6.96
CA LYS A 492 26.73 15.46 -6.45
C LYS A 492 26.82 15.19 -4.95
N ALA A 493 25.69 14.80 -4.35
CA ALA A 493 25.62 14.26 -3.00
C ALA A 493 24.77 12.98 -2.96
N THR A 494 25.08 12.06 -2.06
CA THR A 494 24.30 10.84 -1.81
C THR A 494 23.84 10.80 -0.36
N PHE A 495 22.61 10.35 -0.13
CA PHE A 495 22.02 10.16 1.20
C PHE A 495 21.54 8.72 1.34
N ALA A 496 21.64 8.16 2.53
CA ALA A 496 21.15 6.83 2.88
C ALA A 496 20.35 6.89 4.18
N ASN A 497 19.18 6.24 4.20
CA ASN A 497 18.34 6.07 5.36
C ASN A 497 17.29 4.98 5.07
N TYR A 498 16.88 4.22 6.09
CA TYR A 498 15.81 3.22 5.98
C TYR A 498 14.55 3.74 5.28
N ALA A 499 14.12 4.98 5.54
CA ALA A 499 12.89 5.56 5.03
C ALA A 499 12.96 5.96 3.54
N LEU A 500 14.16 6.24 3.00
CA LEU A 500 14.34 6.67 1.61
C LEU A 500 14.00 5.57 0.60
N PRO A 501 13.46 5.89 -0.60
CA PRO A 501 13.26 4.94 -1.68
C PRO A 501 14.55 4.13 -1.93
N SER A 502 14.43 2.80 -1.99
CA SER A 502 15.59 1.89 -2.17
C SER A 502 16.72 2.06 -1.13
N GLY A 503 16.46 2.73 0.00
CA GLY A 503 17.41 3.00 1.08
C GLY A 503 18.44 4.10 0.79
N THR A 504 18.55 4.58 -0.45
CA THR A 504 19.53 5.59 -0.85
C THR A 504 18.99 6.52 -1.94
N VAL A 505 19.42 7.78 -1.94
CA VAL A 505 19.11 8.76 -2.98
C VAL A 505 20.36 9.53 -3.39
N THR A 506 20.43 9.93 -4.66
CA THR A 506 21.53 10.73 -5.20
C THR A 506 20.99 12.06 -5.72
N LEU A 507 21.55 13.16 -5.23
CA LEU A 507 21.30 14.53 -5.68
C LEU A 507 22.38 14.93 -6.67
N GLN A 508 21.98 15.20 -7.91
CA GLN A 508 22.87 15.88 -8.86
C GLN A 508 22.87 17.38 -8.56
N SER A 509 23.98 18.06 -8.81
CA SER A 509 24.03 19.51 -8.71
C SER A 509 23.10 20.15 -9.76
N ASN A 510 22.12 20.92 -9.30
CA ASN A 510 21.14 21.59 -10.16
C ASN A 510 21.35 23.11 -10.15
N GLY A 511 21.30 23.77 -11.31
CA GLY A 511 21.52 25.21 -11.41
C GLY A 511 22.93 25.68 -10.98
N TYR A 512 23.88 24.75 -10.80
CA TYR A 512 25.25 25.03 -10.42
C TYR A 512 26.17 25.03 -11.63
N THR A 513 27.03 26.05 -11.72
CA THR A 513 28.08 26.13 -12.74
C THR A 513 29.43 25.94 -12.06
N PRO A 514 30.24 24.95 -12.47
CA PRO A 514 31.57 24.77 -11.91
C PRO A 514 32.49 25.96 -12.22
N PRO A 515 33.53 26.20 -11.41
CA PRO A 515 34.53 27.23 -11.71
C PRO A 515 35.11 27.04 -13.11
N ASN A 516 35.26 28.13 -13.85
CA ASN A 516 35.99 28.13 -15.09
C ASN A 516 37.44 28.54 -14.82
N VAL A 517 38.39 27.63 -15.04
CA VAL A 517 39.80 27.85 -14.76
C VAL A 517 40.63 27.61 -16.01
N SER A 518 41.30 28.66 -16.47
CA SER A 518 42.35 28.56 -17.48
C SER A 518 43.69 28.77 -16.79
N ALA A 519 44.63 27.86 -17.00
CA ALA A 519 45.98 28.01 -16.50
C ALA A 519 46.98 27.38 -17.45
N VAL A 520 48.11 28.07 -17.62
CA VAL A 520 49.26 27.65 -18.43
C VAL A 520 50.48 27.66 -17.52
N HIS A 521 51.19 26.54 -17.52
CA HIS A 521 52.41 26.32 -16.78
C HIS A 521 53.54 26.01 -17.77
N GLU A 522 54.64 26.74 -17.65
CA GLU A 522 55.85 26.53 -18.43
C GLU A 522 56.99 26.16 -17.49
N ALA A 523 57.71 25.07 -17.79
CA ALA A 523 58.80 24.60 -16.93
C ALA A 523 60.13 25.30 -17.23
N SER A 524 60.33 25.76 -18.47
CA SER A 524 61.61 26.26 -18.98
C SER A 524 61.83 27.74 -18.65
N LEU A 525 63.05 28.09 -18.21
CA LEU A 525 63.45 29.49 -18.01
C LEU A 525 63.25 30.34 -19.28
N ASP A 526 63.58 29.79 -20.46
CA ASP A 526 63.49 30.52 -21.73
C ASP A 526 62.04 30.86 -22.13
N SER A 527 61.05 30.13 -21.61
CA SER A 527 59.63 30.48 -21.79
C SER A 527 59.22 31.72 -20.97
N HIS A 528 60.02 32.11 -19.98
CA HIS A 528 59.72 33.18 -19.04
C HIS A 528 60.57 34.43 -19.24
N ILE A 529 61.71 34.36 -19.93
CA ILE A 529 62.61 35.50 -20.12
C ILE A 529 62.83 35.82 -21.60
N THR A 530 62.85 37.11 -21.93
CA THR A 530 63.24 37.64 -23.24
C THR A 530 64.44 38.57 -23.06
N HIS A 531 65.51 38.24 -23.76
CA HIS A 531 66.80 38.92 -23.64
C HIS A 531 66.75 40.31 -24.32
N PRO A 532 67.44 41.34 -23.77
CA PRO A 532 67.55 42.64 -24.41
C PRO A 532 68.38 42.54 -25.70
N VAL A 533 67.95 43.24 -26.74
CA VAL A 533 68.74 43.39 -27.98
C VAL A 533 69.65 44.60 -27.82
N TYR A 534 70.95 44.41 -28.03
CA TYR A 534 71.96 45.47 -27.91
C TYR A 534 73.07 45.30 -28.95
N THR A 535 73.79 46.38 -29.25
CA THR A 535 74.94 46.40 -30.14
C THR A 535 76.10 47.13 -29.49
N ASN A 536 77.32 46.85 -29.93
CA ASN A 536 78.50 47.59 -29.47
C ASN A 536 78.35 49.10 -29.75
N ILE A 537 78.83 49.91 -28.82
CA ILE A 537 78.69 51.37 -28.88
C ILE A 537 80.00 51.96 -29.38
N THR A 538 79.92 52.89 -30.33
CA THR A 538 81.04 53.77 -30.66
C THR A 538 80.76 55.16 -30.09
N LEU A 539 81.56 55.61 -29.14
CA LEU A 539 81.47 56.95 -28.58
C LEU A 539 82.02 57.99 -29.58
N PRO A 540 81.56 59.25 -29.52
CA PRO A 540 82.10 60.32 -30.36
C PRO A 540 83.62 60.42 -30.23
N GLY A 541 84.31 60.52 -31.38
CA GLY A 541 85.77 60.62 -31.42
C GLY A 541 86.29 61.89 -30.76
N GLN A 542 87.52 61.83 -30.25
CA GLN A 542 88.16 62.96 -29.55
C GLN A 542 89.57 63.21 -30.09
N THR A 543 89.89 64.46 -30.40
CA THR A 543 91.23 64.85 -30.85
C THR A 543 92.10 65.26 -29.65
N ILE A 544 93.31 64.74 -29.60
CA ILE A 544 94.30 65.05 -28.56
C ILE A 544 95.60 65.49 -29.25
N SER A 545 96.09 66.69 -28.92
CA SER A 545 97.33 67.22 -29.49
C SER A 545 98.49 67.05 -28.49
N GLY A 546 99.60 66.48 -28.94
CA GLY A 546 100.80 66.20 -28.12
C GLY A 546 101.95 67.17 -28.35
N GLY A 547 101.77 68.22 -29.15
CA GLY A 547 102.83 69.19 -29.44
C GLY A 547 104.01 68.54 -30.17
N SER A 548 105.16 68.41 -29.49
CA SER A 548 106.41 67.88 -30.07
C SER A 548 106.61 66.36 -29.90
N SER A 549 105.66 65.64 -29.30
CA SER A 549 105.72 64.18 -29.16
C SER A 549 104.32 63.54 -29.22
N ARG A 550 104.26 62.25 -29.55
CA ARG A 550 102.98 61.52 -29.66
C ARG A 550 102.27 61.50 -28.30
N PRO A 551 101.05 62.07 -28.16
CA PRO A 551 100.32 62.10 -26.89
C PRO A 551 99.82 60.70 -26.50
N SER A 552 99.59 60.49 -25.19
CA SER A 552 99.00 59.25 -24.66
C SER A 552 97.47 59.34 -24.60
N VAL A 553 96.79 58.19 -24.74
CA VAL A 553 95.33 58.12 -24.69
C VAL A 553 94.83 58.09 -23.24
N PRO A 554 93.80 58.88 -22.86
CA PRO A 554 93.21 58.87 -21.52
C PRO A 554 92.62 57.51 -21.13
N ASN A 555 92.73 57.15 -19.85
CA ASN A 555 92.12 55.93 -19.29
C ASN A 555 90.72 56.22 -18.74
N GLU A 556 89.74 56.39 -19.63
CA GLU A 556 88.33 56.66 -19.27
C GLU A 556 87.54 55.37 -18.96
N ASP A 557 86.67 55.37 -17.95
CA ASP A 557 85.69 54.30 -17.74
C ASP A 557 84.36 54.65 -18.43
N TRP A 558 83.89 53.75 -19.29
CA TRP A 558 82.67 53.88 -20.08
C TRP A 558 81.55 52.95 -19.61
N LYS A 559 81.65 52.42 -18.38
CA LYS A 559 80.65 51.53 -17.80
C LYS A 559 79.23 52.12 -17.80
N SER A 560 79.06 53.43 -17.59
CA SER A 560 77.74 54.08 -17.63
C SER A 560 77.13 54.08 -19.03
N GLU A 561 77.96 54.19 -20.07
CA GLU A 561 77.51 54.13 -21.47
C GLU A 561 77.14 52.69 -21.86
N ALA A 562 77.93 51.72 -21.41
CA ALA A 562 77.63 50.29 -21.55
C ALA A 562 76.31 49.89 -20.85
N GLU A 563 76.08 50.38 -19.62
CA GLU A 563 74.84 50.19 -18.87
C GLU A 563 73.62 50.73 -19.62
N ARG A 564 73.74 51.91 -20.26
CA ARG A 564 72.63 52.56 -20.97
C ARG A 564 72.25 51.86 -22.28
N ALA A 565 73.17 51.15 -22.92
CA ALA A 565 72.90 50.48 -24.19
C ALA A 565 72.25 49.10 -24.06
N ILE A 566 72.34 48.47 -22.88
CA ILE A 566 71.71 47.18 -22.64
C ILE A 566 70.39 47.41 -21.88
N GLY A 567 69.27 47.12 -22.53
CA GLY A 567 67.95 47.16 -21.89
C GLY A 567 67.81 46.16 -20.74
N LYS A 568 66.68 46.21 -20.03
CA LYS A 568 66.35 45.21 -19.02
C LYS A 568 65.88 43.90 -19.67
N ILE A 569 66.05 42.78 -18.97
CA ILE A 569 65.41 41.50 -19.37
C ILE A 569 63.91 41.70 -19.26
N LYS A 570 63.14 41.22 -20.24
CA LYS A 570 61.70 41.15 -20.10
C LYS A 570 61.30 39.78 -19.55
N VAL A 571 60.37 39.75 -18.61
CA VAL A 571 59.93 38.57 -17.89
C VAL A 571 58.43 38.36 -18.04
N LYS A 572 57.98 37.12 -17.91
CA LYS A 572 56.57 36.71 -18.00
C LYS A 572 56.29 35.59 -17.00
N ASN A 573 55.23 35.71 -16.20
CA ASN A 573 54.76 34.64 -15.32
C ASN A 573 54.13 33.49 -16.12
N ASP A 574 53.93 32.36 -15.44
CA ASP A 574 52.81 31.46 -15.74
C ASP A 574 51.47 32.22 -15.75
N SER A 575 50.39 31.58 -16.22
CA SER A 575 49.07 32.22 -16.25
C SER A 575 48.03 31.43 -15.46
N VAL A 576 47.18 32.15 -14.72
CA VAL A 576 45.99 31.62 -14.07
C VAL A 576 44.87 32.64 -14.21
N VAL A 577 43.77 32.23 -14.83
CA VAL A 577 42.52 32.98 -14.91
C VAL A 577 41.42 32.14 -14.27
N PHE A 578 40.81 32.66 -13.22
CA PHE A 578 39.76 32.01 -12.44
C PHE A 578 38.45 32.78 -12.58
N ASN A 579 37.41 32.17 -13.16
CA ASN A 579 36.12 32.80 -13.45
C ASN A 579 36.25 34.16 -14.17
N GLY A 580 37.20 34.26 -15.10
CA GLY A 580 37.49 35.49 -15.85
C GLY A 580 38.37 36.51 -15.11
N MET A 581 38.70 36.30 -13.83
CA MET A 581 39.64 37.12 -13.07
C MET A 581 41.07 36.61 -13.23
N THR A 582 41.99 37.48 -13.63
CA THR A 582 43.42 37.16 -13.69
C THR A 582 43.99 37.02 -12.28
N VAL A 583 44.32 35.78 -11.90
CA VAL A 583 45.00 35.45 -10.64
C VAL A 583 46.52 35.50 -10.83
N MET A 584 47.03 35.01 -11.96
CA MET A 584 48.44 35.14 -12.31
C MET A 584 48.55 35.71 -13.72
N ASP A 585 49.15 36.89 -13.82
CA ASP A 585 49.20 37.68 -15.04
C ASP A 585 50.48 37.39 -15.81
N ASN A 586 50.32 36.95 -17.06
CA ASN A 586 51.41 36.55 -17.95
C ASN A 586 51.79 37.64 -18.96
N ARG A 587 51.46 38.91 -18.71
CA ARG A 587 51.98 40.02 -19.51
C ARG A 587 53.50 40.08 -19.41
N THR A 588 54.15 40.42 -20.52
CA THR A 588 55.60 40.63 -20.56
C THR A 588 55.96 42.00 -20.00
N VAL A 589 56.78 42.06 -18.95
CA VAL A 589 57.25 43.32 -18.31
C VAL A 589 58.75 43.30 -18.11
N GLU A 590 59.37 44.44 -17.83
CA GLU A 590 60.81 44.50 -17.56
C GLU A 590 61.14 44.05 -16.13
N GLU A 591 62.19 43.23 -16.01
CA GLU A 591 62.91 42.81 -14.80
C GLU A 591 62.10 42.00 -13.78
N LYS A 592 60.92 42.46 -13.36
CA LYS A 592 60.11 41.81 -12.33
C LYS A 592 58.64 41.73 -12.74
N ALA A 593 58.14 40.51 -12.87
CA ALA A 593 56.74 40.25 -13.15
C ALA A 593 55.84 40.56 -11.93
N PRO A 594 54.56 40.90 -12.15
CA PRO A 594 53.63 41.15 -11.06
C PRO A 594 53.45 39.90 -10.19
N ALA A 595 53.30 40.10 -8.88
CA ALA A 595 52.98 38.99 -7.97
C ALA A 595 51.56 38.44 -8.26
N PRO A 596 51.32 37.14 -8.07
CA PRO A 596 50.00 36.54 -8.19
C PRO A 596 49.02 37.15 -7.17
N GLY A 597 47.76 37.23 -7.57
CA GLY A 597 46.64 37.47 -6.67
C GLY A 597 46.17 36.18 -5.98
N ALA A 598 45.09 36.28 -5.22
CA ALA A 598 44.46 35.13 -4.57
C ALA A 598 43.31 34.58 -5.40
N ILE A 599 43.12 33.26 -5.37
CA ILE A 599 41.86 32.65 -5.81
C ILE A 599 40.76 33.10 -4.83
N PRO A 600 39.60 33.61 -5.31
CA PRO A 600 38.51 34.02 -4.43
C PRO A 600 38.07 32.89 -3.49
N ALA A 601 37.74 33.22 -2.25
CA ALA A 601 37.24 32.24 -1.29
C ALA A 601 35.85 31.71 -1.74
N PRO A 602 35.63 30.37 -1.73
CA PRO A 602 34.35 29.80 -2.13
C PRO A 602 33.22 30.16 -1.16
N THR A 603 32.06 30.48 -1.72
CA THR A 603 30.81 30.65 -0.96
C THR A 603 30.06 29.32 -0.83
N THR A 604 29.16 29.24 0.14
CA THR A 604 28.18 28.14 0.22
C THR A 604 27.27 28.17 -1.00
N ILE A 605 26.95 27.00 -1.55
CA ILE A 605 25.99 26.86 -2.65
C ILE A 605 24.59 27.35 -2.25
N GLU A 606 23.82 27.76 -3.25
CA GLU A 606 22.40 28.05 -3.08
C GLU A 606 21.65 26.81 -2.57
N GLN A 607 20.58 27.04 -1.80
CA GLN A 607 19.85 25.98 -1.07
C GLN A 607 19.29 24.87 -1.98
N ASP A 608 19.05 25.19 -3.26
CA ASP A 608 18.44 24.29 -4.24
C ASP A 608 19.45 23.51 -5.09
N VAL A 609 20.74 23.80 -4.96
CA VAL A 609 21.78 23.14 -5.76
C VAL A 609 21.86 21.65 -5.47
N LEU A 610 21.79 21.27 -4.20
CA LEU A 610 21.73 19.88 -3.75
C LEU A 610 20.47 19.65 -2.94
N TYR A 611 19.33 19.78 -3.62
CA TYR A 611 18.00 19.57 -3.06
C TYR A 611 17.22 18.56 -3.90
N GLY A 612 16.56 17.63 -3.24
CA GLY A 612 15.64 16.70 -3.87
C GLY A 612 14.42 16.47 -2.98
N LYS A 613 13.26 16.26 -3.60
CA LYS A 613 11.96 16.09 -2.93
C LYS A 613 11.14 15.01 -3.62
N GLY A 614 10.02 14.63 -3.01
CA GLY A 614 9.11 13.61 -3.52
C GLY A 614 9.62 12.19 -3.28
N TYR A 615 10.54 11.99 -2.32
CA TYR A 615 11.06 10.68 -1.98
C TYR A 615 10.05 9.93 -1.12
N LEU A 616 9.12 9.24 -1.77
CA LEU A 616 8.02 8.50 -1.14
C LEU A 616 8.56 7.37 -0.23
N ILE A 617 8.10 7.33 1.01
CA ILE A 617 8.36 6.22 1.91
C ILE A 617 7.48 5.05 1.49
N ASP A 618 8.12 3.96 1.08
CA ASP A 618 7.45 2.73 0.65
C ASP A 618 6.45 2.22 1.70
N SER A 619 5.22 1.92 1.26
CA SER A 619 4.12 1.41 2.10
C SER A 619 4.43 0.05 2.74
N VAL A 620 5.41 -0.71 2.27
CA VAL A 620 5.79 -1.99 2.90
C VAL A 620 6.79 -1.84 4.05
N LYS A 621 7.33 -0.65 4.29
CA LYS A 621 8.31 -0.42 5.36
C LYS A 621 7.64 -0.42 6.72
N THR A 622 7.96 -1.42 7.53
CA THR A 622 7.45 -1.53 8.89
C THR A 622 7.89 -0.35 9.77
N ASN A 623 7.05 -0.01 10.74
CA ASN A 623 7.39 0.96 11.77
C ASN A 623 8.75 0.67 12.42
N LYS A 624 9.64 1.67 12.42
CA LYS A 624 10.98 1.60 13.01
C LYS A 624 11.40 2.96 13.54
N ALA A 625 11.80 3.00 14.80
CA ALA A 625 12.30 4.21 15.45
C ALA A 625 13.73 4.54 15.05
N ASN A 626 14.07 5.83 15.03
CA ASN A 626 15.44 6.34 15.06
C ASN A 626 16.39 5.70 14.03
N GLN A 627 15.92 5.50 12.80
CA GLN A 627 16.76 4.91 11.76
C GLN A 627 17.84 5.90 11.36
N ALA A 628 19.10 5.47 11.50
CA ALA A 628 20.28 6.31 11.25
C ALA A 628 20.36 6.73 9.78
N SER A 629 20.90 7.94 9.59
CA SER A 629 21.13 8.53 8.26
C SER A 629 22.63 8.69 8.01
N SER A 630 23.06 8.54 6.77
CA SER A 630 24.42 8.84 6.34
C SER A 630 24.41 9.50 4.96
N GLY A 631 25.52 10.13 4.59
CA GLY A 631 25.65 10.74 3.27
C GLY A 631 27.08 11.10 2.92
N THR A 632 27.30 11.33 1.63
CA THR A 632 28.61 11.65 1.05
C THR A 632 28.44 12.71 -0.04
N ILE A 633 29.28 13.72 -0.05
CA ILE A 633 29.34 14.73 -1.12
C ILE A 633 30.59 14.51 -1.97
N PHE A 634 30.49 14.83 -3.27
CA PHE A 634 31.52 14.56 -4.26
C PHE A 634 31.90 15.83 -5.01
N TYR A 635 33.20 16.05 -5.18
CA TYR A 635 33.81 17.13 -5.95
C TYR A 635 34.69 16.54 -7.05
N THR A 636 34.57 17.07 -8.26
CA THR A 636 35.36 16.66 -9.43
C THR A 636 36.47 17.67 -9.70
N LEU A 637 37.66 17.19 -10.05
CA LEU A 637 38.78 18.05 -10.43
C LEU A 637 38.46 18.80 -11.73
N VAL A 638 38.47 20.13 -11.66
CA VAL A 638 38.26 21.04 -12.81
C VAL A 638 39.60 21.33 -13.49
N LYS A 639 40.64 21.63 -12.71
CA LYS A 639 41.99 21.90 -13.21
C LYS A 639 43.02 21.38 -12.21
N GLY A 640 43.96 20.59 -12.70
CA GLY A 640 45.12 20.08 -11.95
C GLY A 640 46.40 20.41 -12.71
N ILE A 641 47.36 21.05 -12.03
CA ILE A 641 48.75 21.21 -12.49
C ILE A 641 49.62 20.69 -11.35
N ASN A 642 50.47 19.71 -11.67
CA ASN A 642 51.36 19.05 -10.71
C ASN A 642 50.65 18.50 -9.46
N GLY A 643 49.42 18.01 -9.64
CA GLY A 643 48.59 17.44 -8.56
C GLY A 643 47.10 17.31 -8.93
N GLY A 644 46.31 16.78 -7.98
CA GLY A 644 44.86 16.71 -8.06
C GLY A 644 44.26 15.34 -8.43
N GLU A 645 43.24 14.95 -7.68
CA GLU A 645 42.30 13.84 -7.95
C GLU A 645 40.91 14.19 -7.39
N ASN A 646 39.83 13.57 -7.87
CA ASN A 646 38.47 13.80 -7.36
C ASN A 646 38.39 13.58 -5.84
N LYS A 647 37.58 14.39 -5.15
CA LYS A 647 37.45 14.36 -3.69
C LYS A 647 36.03 14.01 -3.25
N SER A 648 35.92 13.33 -2.11
CA SER A 648 34.64 13.01 -1.48
C SER A 648 34.72 13.20 0.02
N TYR A 649 33.64 13.67 0.63
CA TYR A 649 33.58 13.99 2.06
C TYR A 649 32.29 13.46 2.67
N PRO A 650 32.30 12.96 3.92
CA PRO A 650 31.08 12.58 4.61
C PRO A 650 30.21 13.81 4.93
N ILE A 651 28.89 13.63 4.86
CA ILE A 651 27.92 14.62 5.31
C ILE A 651 27.61 14.31 6.78
N ASN A 652 28.16 15.12 7.69
CA ASN A 652 28.00 14.91 9.13
C ASN A 652 26.69 15.53 9.64
N GLY A 653 26.13 14.96 10.71
CA GLY A 653 24.99 15.55 11.44
C GLY A 653 23.61 15.39 10.79
N ILE A 654 23.45 14.46 9.85
CA ILE A 654 22.13 14.18 9.26
C ILE A 654 21.22 13.58 10.34
N ASN A 655 20.02 14.15 10.51
CA ASN A 655 19.05 13.67 11.49
C ASN A 655 18.57 12.23 11.18
N ALA A 656 18.21 11.47 12.22
CA ALA A 656 17.54 10.19 12.08
C ALA A 656 16.09 10.35 11.59
N VAL A 657 15.51 9.25 11.10
CA VAL A 657 14.10 9.18 10.67
C VAL A 657 13.39 8.03 11.38
N THR A 658 12.23 8.32 11.96
CA THR A 658 11.33 7.35 12.59
C THR A 658 10.14 7.10 11.66
N VAL A 659 10.03 5.90 11.12
CA VAL A 659 8.84 5.48 10.34
C VAL A 659 7.78 5.00 11.31
N HIS A 660 6.60 5.60 11.28
CA HIS A 660 5.48 5.24 12.14
C HIS A 660 4.14 5.53 11.48
N THR A 661 3.50 4.50 10.95
CA THR A 661 2.21 4.62 10.25
C THR A 661 1.06 4.49 11.26
N PRO A 662 0.30 5.57 11.51
CA PRO A 662 -0.70 5.62 12.57
C PRO A 662 -2.02 4.98 12.14
N ILE A 663 -2.61 4.23 13.07
CA ILE A 663 -3.98 3.73 12.98
C ILE A 663 -4.67 3.82 14.33
N VAL A 664 -6.00 3.83 14.31
CA VAL A 664 -6.87 3.89 15.49
C VAL A 664 -8.00 2.87 15.37
N ASN A 665 -8.61 2.55 16.50
CA ASN A 665 -9.78 1.71 16.63
C ASN A 665 -10.64 2.25 17.77
N THR A 666 -11.65 3.04 17.40
CA THR A 666 -12.65 3.62 18.30
C THR A 666 -14.02 3.02 18.02
N ALA A 667 -14.05 1.71 17.76
CA ALA A 667 -15.27 1.02 17.37
C ALA A 667 -16.38 1.12 18.43
N SER A 668 -17.63 1.03 17.98
CA SER A 668 -18.82 0.96 18.82
C SER A 668 -19.85 0.02 18.20
N VAL A 669 -20.85 -0.37 18.99
CA VAL A 669 -21.98 -1.19 18.53
C VAL A 669 -23.30 -0.54 18.92
N SER A 670 -24.36 -0.83 18.16
CA SER A 670 -25.73 -0.41 18.50
C SER A 670 -26.23 -1.10 19.75
N ASP A 671 -27.11 -0.44 20.50
CA ASP A 671 -27.74 -0.97 21.69
C ASP A 671 -29.27 -0.97 21.55
N ASP A 672 -29.87 -2.16 21.37
CA ASP A 672 -31.30 -2.31 21.14
C ASP A 672 -32.10 -2.49 22.44
N GLN A 673 -31.96 -1.53 23.35
CA GLN A 673 -32.62 -1.53 24.66
C GLN A 673 -34.15 -1.58 24.56
N ALA A 674 -34.72 -0.93 23.53
CA ALA A 674 -36.16 -0.80 23.36
C ALA A 674 -36.89 -2.14 23.17
N HIS A 675 -36.15 -3.21 22.83
CA HIS A 675 -36.66 -4.55 22.63
C HIS A 675 -36.15 -5.54 23.70
N ASN A 676 -35.40 -5.06 24.71
CA ASN A 676 -34.86 -5.88 25.77
C ASN A 676 -35.93 -6.15 26.85
N GLN A 677 -36.39 -7.40 26.92
CA GLN A 677 -37.43 -7.86 27.84
C GLN A 677 -36.89 -8.52 29.11
N LYS A 678 -35.58 -8.49 29.36
CA LYS A 678 -35.00 -9.14 30.54
C LYS A 678 -35.50 -8.51 31.82
N THR A 679 -35.80 -9.34 32.81
CA THR A 679 -36.07 -8.91 34.19
C THR A 679 -34.92 -8.10 34.79
N LYS A 680 -33.67 -8.47 34.46
CA LYS A 680 -32.44 -7.79 34.89
C LYS A 680 -31.50 -7.65 33.68
N PRO A 681 -31.53 -6.51 32.95
CA PRO A 681 -30.59 -6.21 31.89
C PRO A 681 -29.14 -6.19 32.41
N SER A 682 -28.17 -6.62 31.59
CA SER A 682 -26.76 -6.64 32.00
C SER A 682 -26.14 -5.24 31.89
N ALA A 683 -25.66 -4.69 33.01
CA ALA A 683 -25.06 -3.35 33.04
C ALA A 683 -23.77 -3.29 32.19
N GLY A 684 -23.57 -2.18 31.48
CA GLY A 684 -22.37 -1.94 30.67
C GLY A 684 -22.25 -2.77 29.40
N ARG A 685 -23.33 -3.43 28.96
CA ARG A 685 -23.39 -4.26 27.75
C ARG A 685 -24.48 -3.75 26.81
N SER A 686 -24.17 -3.64 25.53
CA SER A 686 -25.20 -3.35 24.51
C SER A 686 -26.07 -4.57 24.25
N ALA A 687 -27.38 -4.37 24.16
CA ALA A 687 -28.35 -5.43 23.90
C ALA A 687 -28.41 -5.74 22.40
N PHE A 688 -28.10 -6.99 22.05
CA PHE A 688 -28.30 -7.57 20.73
C PHE A 688 -29.50 -8.52 20.80
N ILE A 689 -30.53 -8.27 20.00
CA ILE A 689 -31.79 -9.01 20.10
C ILE A 689 -31.87 -10.05 18.97
N LEU A 690 -32.22 -11.29 19.32
CA LEU A 690 -32.36 -12.37 18.35
C LEU A 690 -33.38 -12.01 17.26
N ASP A 691 -33.07 -12.40 16.02
CA ASP A 691 -33.87 -12.11 14.81
C ASP A 691 -33.99 -10.63 14.46
N ARG A 692 -33.01 -9.82 14.84
CA ARG A 692 -32.99 -8.39 14.56
C ARG A 692 -31.64 -7.92 14.02
N PRO A 693 -31.63 -6.83 13.24
CA PRO A 693 -30.38 -6.23 12.81
C PRO A 693 -29.67 -5.55 13.99
N PHE A 694 -28.35 -5.56 13.96
CA PHE A 694 -27.49 -4.77 14.84
C PHE A 694 -26.40 -4.12 14.00
N THR A 695 -25.83 -3.02 14.48
CA THR A 695 -24.89 -2.21 13.71
C THR A 695 -23.58 -2.08 14.47
N VAL A 696 -22.47 -2.22 13.76
CA VAL A 696 -21.14 -1.89 14.26
C VAL A 696 -20.62 -0.64 13.57
N THR A 697 -19.94 0.23 14.30
CA THR A 697 -19.30 1.44 13.76
C THR A 697 -17.82 1.34 14.03
N VAL A 698 -16.99 1.33 12.99
CA VAL A 698 -15.52 1.21 13.04
C VAL A 698 -14.91 2.37 12.25
N PRO A 699 -14.82 3.56 12.85
CA PRO A 699 -14.25 4.72 12.18
C PRO A 699 -12.72 4.64 12.14
N THR A 700 -12.12 5.36 11.21
CA THR A 700 -10.66 5.54 11.09
C THR A 700 -10.17 6.84 11.76
N SER A 701 -11.10 7.58 12.38
CA SER A 701 -10.81 8.83 13.09
C SER A 701 -10.74 8.63 14.60
N GLY A 702 -9.77 9.28 15.23
CA GLY A 702 -9.62 9.25 16.68
C GLY A 702 -8.29 9.86 17.14
N PRO A 703 -8.05 9.89 18.46
CA PRO A 703 -6.81 10.40 19.03
C PRO A 703 -5.64 9.42 18.82
N HIS A 704 -4.46 10.00 18.54
CA HIS A 704 -3.17 9.33 18.51
C HIS A 704 -2.13 10.16 19.29
N ARG A 705 -0.83 9.85 19.14
CA ARG A 705 0.29 10.60 19.74
C ARG A 705 0.21 12.09 19.42
N ASP A 706 0.48 12.93 20.42
CA ASP A 706 0.50 14.39 20.27
C ASP A 706 1.85 14.87 19.70
N ILE A 707 2.06 14.58 18.41
CA ILE A 707 3.23 14.99 17.62
C ILE A 707 2.78 15.61 16.29
N THR A 708 3.63 16.43 15.67
CA THR A 708 3.33 17.12 14.40
C THR A 708 2.87 16.12 13.32
N GLY A 709 1.69 16.34 12.76
CA GLY A 709 1.07 15.46 11.75
C GLY A 709 0.18 14.35 12.30
N TYR A 710 0.12 14.17 13.63
CA TYR A 710 -0.71 13.19 14.33
C TYR A 710 -1.76 13.91 15.21
N GLY A 711 -2.16 13.37 16.36
CA GLY A 711 -3.21 13.91 17.23
C GLY A 711 -4.59 13.31 16.97
N ASN A 712 -5.66 14.11 17.14
CA ASN A 712 -7.03 13.65 16.88
C ASN A 712 -7.46 13.99 15.44
N ARG A 713 -7.47 12.99 14.55
CA ARG A 713 -7.79 13.18 13.12
C ARG A 713 -8.24 11.86 12.48
N ASP A 714 -8.53 11.92 11.18
CA ASP A 714 -8.80 10.73 10.36
C ASP A 714 -7.51 10.11 9.80
N TYR A 715 -7.36 8.80 10.02
CA TYR A 715 -6.24 7.96 9.59
C TYR A 715 -6.61 6.99 8.46
N VAL A 716 -7.71 7.24 7.75
CA VAL A 716 -8.17 6.42 6.62
C VAL A 716 -7.07 6.17 5.58
N LYS A 717 -6.25 7.18 5.27
CA LYS A 717 -5.13 7.10 4.32
C LYS A 717 -4.15 5.97 4.66
N TYR A 718 -3.93 5.72 5.95
CA TYR A 718 -2.93 4.78 6.45
C TYR A 718 -3.53 3.45 6.88
N THR A 719 -4.83 3.24 6.67
CA THR A 719 -5.55 2.04 7.10
C THR A 719 -5.62 1.03 5.95
N LYS A 720 -5.06 -0.15 6.18
CA LYS A 720 -5.08 -1.28 5.24
C LYS A 720 -6.43 -2.00 5.21
N ASP A 721 -6.91 -2.34 6.40
CA ASP A 721 -8.08 -3.19 6.61
C ASP A 721 -8.66 -2.92 8.01
N LYS A 722 -9.96 -3.11 8.13
CA LYS A 722 -10.71 -3.06 9.39
C LYS A 722 -11.50 -4.34 9.51
N GLN A 723 -11.43 -5.00 10.65
CA GLN A 723 -12.09 -6.28 10.83
C GLN A 723 -12.88 -6.33 12.13
N VAL A 724 -13.98 -7.05 12.07
CA VAL A 724 -14.80 -7.42 13.23
C VAL A 724 -14.85 -8.94 13.36
N TRP A 725 -14.90 -9.42 14.59
CA TRP A 725 -15.00 -10.84 14.91
C TRP A 725 -16.12 -11.02 15.94
N PHE A 726 -17.04 -11.92 15.63
CA PHE A 726 -18.16 -12.26 16.49
C PHE A 726 -17.96 -13.67 17.06
N PRO A 727 -18.11 -13.87 18.38
CA PRO A 727 -18.12 -15.20 19.00
C PRO A 727 -19.43 -15.98 18.74
N PHE A 728 -20.28 -15.46 17.86
CA PHE A 728 -21.56 -16.04 17.47
C PHE A 728 -21.80 -15.83 15.97
N ASP A 729 -22.70 -16.62 15.41
CA ASP A 729 -23.07 -16.57 14.00
C ASP A 729 -23.76 -15.25 13.67
N THR A 730 -23.53 -14.72 12.48
CA THR A 730 -24.22 -13.53 11.99
C THR A 730 -24.45 -13.61 10.48
N TYR A 731 -25.37 -12.79 9.97
CA TYR A 731 -25.51 -12.56 8.53
C TYR A 731 -25.15 -11.12 8.16
N SER A 732 -24.90 -10.89 6.86
CA SER A 732 -25.07 -9.57 6.26
C SER A 732 -26.51 -9.05 6.50
N ASN A 733 -26.70 -7.73 6.45
CA ASN A 733 -28.01 -7.11 6.71
C ASN A 733 -29.16 -7.68 5.86
N ASP A 734 -28.89 -7.94 4.58
CA ASP A 734 -29.83 -8.51 3.61
C ASP A 734 -30.01 -10.04 3.73
N LYS A 735 -29.31 -10.67 4.67
CA LYS A 735 -29.28 -12.12 4.91
C LYS A 735 -28.76 -12.96 3.74
N SER A 736 -28.08 -12.34 2.76
CA SER A 736 -27.52 -13.05 1.60
C SER A 736 -26.23 -13.80 1.93
N THR A 737 -25.44 -13.28 2.89
CA THR A 737 -24.15 -13.85 3.28
C THR A 737 -24.17 -14.30 4.73
N PHE A 738 -23.87 -15.57 4.96
CA PHE A 738 -23.71 -16.15 6.30
C PHE A 738 -22.25 -16.03 6.74
N TYR A 739 -22.04 -15.51 7.94
CA TYR A 739 -20.74 -15.46 8.63
C TYR A 739 -20.79 -16.39 9.84
N PRO A 740 -20.12 -17.56 9.77
CA PRO A 740 -19.99 -18.44 10.93
C PRO A 740 -19.30 -17.71 12.09
N LYS A 741 -19.68 -18.07 13.32
CA LYS A 741 -18.99 -17.61 14.52
C LYS A 741 -17.48 -17.82 14.41
N GLU A 742 -16.75 -17.01 15.16
CA GLU A 742 -15.30 -17.08 15.26
C GLU A 742 -14.54 -16.74 13.96
N THR A 743 -15.21 -16.03 13.03
CA THR A 743 -14.63 -15.59 11.75
C THR A 743 -14.33 -14.09 11.78
N TRP A 744 -13.14 -13.70 11.29
CA TRP A 744 -12.81 -12.30 11.04
C TRP A 744 -13.48 -11.83 9.74
N ILE A 745 -14.27 -10.76 9.82
CA ILE A 745 -14.99 -10.17 8.70
C ILE A 745 -14.33 -8.83 8.37
N SER A 746 -13.77 -8.71 7.16
CA SER A 746 -13.24 -7.44 6.66
C SER A 746 -14.38 -6.47 6.31
N LEU A 747 -14.24 -5.23 6.75
CA LEU A 747 -15.15 -4.13 6.50
C LEU A 747 -14.47 -3.14 5.55
N PRO A 748 -15.19 -2.56 4.57
CA PRO A 748 -14.62 -1.54 3.70
C PRO A 748 -14.02 -0.37 4.52
N VAL A 749 -12.77 0.00 4.21
CA VAL A 749 -12.02 1.01 4.98
C VAL A 749 -12.75 2.36 5.02
N THR A 750 -13.35 2.76 3.91
CA THR A 750 -14.11 4.01 3.76
C THR A 750 -15.49 3.98 4.44
N GLN A 751 -16.02 2.80 4.79
CA GLN A 751 -17.32 2.65 5.42
C GLN A 751 -17.16 2.65 6.94
N THR A 752 -17.70 3.66 7.61
CA THR A 752 -17.63 3.76 9.08
C THR A 752 -18.60 2.82 9.77
N THR A 753 -19.72 2.46 9.15
CA THR A 753 -20.83 1.75 9.81
C THR A 753 -21.30 0.58 8.96
N THR A 754 -21.46 -0.60 9.58
CA THR A 754 -21.93 -1.82 8.92
C THR A 754 -23.04 -2.48 9.74
N THR A 755 -24.15 -2.81 9.09
CA THR A 755 -25.27 -3.52 9.70
C THR A 755 -25.18 -5.01 9.42
N PHE A 756 -25.41 -5.80 10.46
CA PHE A 756 -25.46 -7.26 10.45
C PHE A 756 -26.82 -7.72 10.96
N PHE A 757 -27.16 -8.99 10.74
CA PHE A 757 -28.40 -9.58 11.22
C PHE A 757 -28.13 -10.78 12.14
N LEU A 758 -28.71 -10.76 13.34
CA LEU A 758 -28.51 -11.79 14.35
C LEU A 758 -29.49 -12.97 14.16
N PRO A 759 -29.00 -14.20 13.85
CA PRO A 759 -29.84 -15.38 13.71
C PRO A 759 -30.47 -15.83 15.03
N VAL A 760 -31.65 -16.46 14.94
CA VAL A 760 -32.39 -16.95 16.13
C VAL A 760 -31.71 -18.09 16.90
N TRP A 761 -30.82 -18.86 16.26
CA TRP A 761 -30.16 -20.02 16.89
C TRP A 761 -28.91 -19.69 17.67
N VAL A 762 -28.50 -18.41 17.68
CA VAL A 762 -27.45 -17.96 18.57
C VAL A 762 -27.93 -18.13 20.01
N ASP A 763 -27.06 -18.67 20.87
CA ASP A 763 -27.37 -18.84 22.28
C ASP A 763 -27.47 -17.46 22.95
N GLU A 764 -28.44 -17.30 23.86
CA GLU A 764 -28.51 -16.10 24.69
C GLU A 764 -27.35 -16.08 25.70
N GLY A 765 -26.73 -14.93 25.89
CA GLY A 765 -25.60 -14.81 26.79
C GLY A 765 -24.78 -13.54 26.63
N ASN A 766 -23.74 -13.45 27.45
CA ASN A 766 -22.76 -12.36 27.40
C ASN A 766 -21.63 -12.74 26.45
N TYR A 767 -21.28 -11.83 25.55
CA TYR A 767 -20.25 -12.02 24.53
C TYR A 767 -19.33 -10.81 24.44
N ASP A 768 -18.12 -11.01 23.93
CA ASP A 768 -17.17 -9.95 23.66
C ASP A 768 -16.87 -9.92 22.16
N VAL A 769 -17.24 -8.82 21.50
CA VAL A 769 -17.00 -8.59 20.07
C VAL A 769 -15.62 -7.96 19.92
N LEU A 770 -14.80 -8.52 19.04
CA LEU A 770 -13.42 -8.07 18.85
C LEU A 770 -13.30 -7.26 17.56
N PHE A 771 -12.55 -6.18 17.62
CA PHE A 771 -12.26 -5.31 16.48
C PHE A 771 -10.76 -5.18 16.31
N ARG A 772 -10.31 -5.08 15.06
CA ARG A 772 -8.92 -4.72 14.75
C ARG A 772 -8.80 -3.87 13.48
N THR A 773 -7.90 -2.90 13.51
CA THR A 773 -7.57 -2.01 12.40
C THR A 773 -6.09 -2.14 12.08
N PHE A 774 -5.75 -2.42 10.83
CA PHE A 774 -4.37 -2.64 10.38
C PHE A 774 -3.81 -1.39 9.70
N ALA A 775 -2.57 -1.02 10.02
CA ALA A 775 -1.81 -0.04 9.25
C ALA A 775 -1.47 -0.60 7.86
N GLU A 776 -1.39 0.27 6.84
CA GLU A 776 -0.97 -0.09 5.46
C GLU A 776 0.36 -0.85 5.42
N ASN A 777 1.27 -0.53 6.34
CA ASN A 777 2.58 -1.15 6.47
C ASN A 777 2.63 -2.30 7.50
N SER A 778 1.47 -2.82 7.91
CA SER A 778 1.43 -3.98 8.80
C SER A 778 2.04 -5.19 8.11
N PRO A 779 3.01 -5.89 8.74
CA PRO A 779 3.58 -7.10 8.17
C PRO A 779 2.49 -8.19 8.06
N PRO A 780 2.60 -9.11 7.09
CA PRO A 780 1.60 -10.15 6.85
C PRO A 780 1.51 -11.18 8.00
N ALA A 781 2.62 -11.38 8.73
CA ALA A 781 2.70 -12.23 9.92
C ALA A 781 3.50 -11.49 11.02
N SER A 782 3.29 -11.87 12.28
CA SER A 782 4.04 -11.35 13.44
C SER A 782 3.94 -9.82 13.63
N PHE A 783 2.73 -9.28 13.59
CA PHE A 783 2.46 -7.87 13.91
C PHE A 783 2.19 -7.65 15.41
N GLY A 784 2.64 -6.51 15.94
CA GLY A 784 2.29 -6.07 17.29
C GLY A 784 0.89 -5.45 17.32
N THR A 785 0.15 -5.68 18.41
CA THR A 785 -1.20 -5.13 18.63
C THR A 785 -1.20 -4.18 19.82
N GLN A 786 -2.08 -3.18 19.79
CA GLN A 786 -2.31 -2.28 20.91
C GLN A 786 -3.76 -1.84 20.97
N MET A 787 -4.30 -1.72 22.19
CA MET A 787 -5.68 -1.26 22.35
C MET A 787 -5.84 0.20 21.90
N ASN A 788 -6.95 0.52 21.23
CA ASN A 788 -7.38 1.84 20.75
C ASN A 788 -6.53 2.47 19.62
N ALA A 789 -5.21 2.41 19.69
CA ALA A 789 -4.31 3.00 18.69
C ALA A 789 -2.92 2.37 18.81
N ASN A 790 -2.17 2.30 17.71
CA ASN A 790 -0.77 1.89 17.75
C ASN A 790 0.15 3.03 18.23
N LEU A 791 0.05 3.41 19.50
CA LEU A 791 0.89 4.48 20.06
C LEU A 791 2.36 4.06 20.18
N GLU A 792 2.62 2.79 20.47
CA GLU A 792 3.97 2.24 20.52
C GLU A 792 4.44 1.86 19.12
N ILE A 793 5.67 2.23 18.78
CA ILE A 793 6.22 2.12 17.41
C ILE A 793 6.25 0.67 16.93
N SER A 794 6.41 -0.32 17.81
CA SER A 794 6.43 -1.73 17.45
C SER A 794 5.08 -2.29 16.97
N ASN A 795 3.99 -1.56 17.16
CA ASN A 795 2.64 -2.04 16.86
C ASN A 795 2.13 -1.52 15.51
N HIS A 796 1.38 -2.37 14.81
CA HIS A 796 0.81 -2.07 13.48
C HIS A 796 -0.70 -2.28 13.44
N VAL A 797 -1.28 -2.75 14.55
CA VAL A 797 -2.70 -3.09 14.64
C VAL A 797 -3.32 -2.50 15.91
N ALA A 798 -4.40 -1.74 15.75
CA ALA A 798 -5.18 -1.22 16.86
C ALA A 798 -6.36 -2.16 17.14
N THR A 799 -6.52 -2.59 18.38
CA THR A 799 -7.58 -3.52 18.79
C THR A 799 -8.59 -2.85 19.73
N LEU A 800 -9.82 -3.37 19.74
CA LEU A 800 -10.84 -2.99 20.71
C LEU A 800 -11.73 -4.20 21.02
N VAL A 801 -12.23 -4.27 22.24
CA VAL A 801 -13.16 -5.30 22.71
C VAL A 801 -14.41 -4.61 23.22
N ILE A 802 -15.58 -5.02 22.73
CA ILE A 802 -16.86 -4.43 23.11
C ILE A 802 -17.77 -5.52 23.66
N PRO A 803 -18.19 -5.41 24.93
CA PRO A 803 -19.04 -6.40 25.55
C PRO A 803 -20.51 -6.19 25.14
N VAL A 804 -21.17 -7.27 24.72
CA VAL A 804 -22.57 -7.30 24.31
C VAL A 804 -23.34 -8.38 25.06
N GLU A 805 -24.66 -8.29 25.06
CA GLU A 805 -25.57 -9.31 25.58
C GLU A 805 -26.57 -9.71 24.49
N VAL A 806 -26.59 -11.00 24.13
CA VAL A 806 -27.60 -11.57 23.23
C VAL A 806 -28.84 -11.95 24.03
N VAL A 807 -29.99 -11.43 23.62
CA VAL A 807 -31.26 -11.56 24.36
C VAL A 807 -32.37 -12.11 23.45
N GLY A 808 -33.14 -13.06 23.99
CA GLY A 808 -34.33 -13.63 23.37
C GLY A 808 -35.57 -12.72 23.46
N ARG A 809 -36.73 -13.25 23.09
CA ARG A 809 -38.01 -12.50 23.10
C ARG A 809 -39.17 -13.36 23.57
N LEU A 810 -40.19 -12.72 24.15
CA LEU A 810 -41.50 -13.24 24.53
C LEU A 810 -42.57 -12.33 23.88
N TYR A 811 -43.47 -12.88 23.06
CA TYR A 811 -44.30 -12.08 22.15
C TYR A 811 -45.53 -12.84 21.62
N ASP A 812 -46.36 -12.16 20.81
CA ASP A 812 -47.45 -12.73 20.03
C ASP A 812 -48.56 -13.42 20.86
N PHE A 813 -48.86 -12.91 22.07
CA PHE A 813 -49.98 -13.47 22.84
C PHE A 813 -51.30 -13.27 22.08
N ARG A 814 -52.10 -14.35 21.99
CA ARG A 814 -53.41 -14.28 21.33
C ARG A 814 -54.39 -15.31 21.84
N ILE A 815 -55.68 -14.98 21.78
CA ILE A 815 -56.78 -15.94 21.96
C ILE A 815 -57.09 -16.61 20.62
N THR A 816 -57.09 -17.94 20.62
CA THR A 816 -57.23 -18.76 19.42
C THR A 816 -58.56 -19.48 19.30
N ASP A 817 -59.31 -19.62 20.40
CA ASP A 817 -60.62 -20.26 20.42
C ASP A 817 -61.36 -19.92 21.72
N ILE A 818 -62.70 -19.93 21.70
CA ILE A 818 -63.56 -19.75 22.87
C ILE A 818 -64.65 -20.82 22.84
N ALA A 819 -64.83 -21.53 23.96
CA ALA A 819 -65.75 -22.67 24.05
C ALA A 819 -67.23 -22.29 24.20
N ASP A 820 -67.52 -21.02 24.48
CA ASP A 820 -68.89 -20.48 24.46
C ASP A 820 -69.46 -20.59 23.05
N TYR A 821 -70.62 -21.24 22.93
CA TYR A 821 -71.26 -21.54 21.64
C TYR A 821 -71.55 -20.30 20.79
N SER A 822 -71.71 -19.14 21.42
CA SER A 822 -71.91 -17.86 20.74
C SER A 822 -70.69 -17.43 19.91
N TRP A 823 -69.51 -17.98 20.22
CA TRP A 823 -68.24 -17.66 19.58
C TRP A 823 -67.76 -18.72 18.59
N GLU A 824 -68.42 -19.88 18.54
CA GLU A 824 -67.96 -21.03 17.76
C GLU A 824 -67.69 -20.67 16.29
N THR A 825 -68.65 -20.02 15.61
CA THR A 825 -68.53 -19.66 14.18
C THR A 825 -67.58 -18.48 13.90
N VAL A 826 -67.04 -17.84 14.95
CA VAL A 826 -65.95 -16.88 14.79
C VAL A 826 -64.64 -17.63 14.48
N PHE A 827 -64.41 -18.73 15.21
CA PHE A 827 -63.18 -19.53 15.12
C PHE A 827 -63.33 -20.74 14.21
N ARG A 828 -64.55 -21.21 13.94
CA ARG A 828 -64.87 -22.40 13.12
C ARG A 828 -65.64 -22.04 11.87
N THR A 829 -65.35 -22.74 10.78
CA THR A 829 -66.01 -22.51 9.48
C THR A 829 -67.51 -22.74 9.51
N GLN A 830 -67.98 -23.61 10.40
CA GLN A 830 -69.40 -23.89 10.67
C GLN A 830 -69.55 -24.50 12.06
N LYS A 831 -70.78 -24.51 12.60
CA LYS A 831 -71.08 -25.14 13.90
C LYS A 831 -70.68 -26.63 13.91
N GLY A 832 -70.12 -27.10 15.02
CA GLY A 832 -69.60 -28.45 15.23
C GLY A 832 -68.26 -28.74 14.53
N SER A 833 -67.82 -27.92 13.57
CA SER A 833 -66.60 -28.14 12.80
C SER A 833 -65.34 -28.00 13.65
N ALA A 834 -64.33 -28.84 13.36
CA ALA A 834 -62.99 -28.66 13.90
C ALA A 834 -62.15 -27.67 13.07
N ILE A 835 -62.54 -27.42 11.81
CA ILE A 835 -61.75 -26.63 10.85
C ILE A 835 -61.75 -25.15 11.27
N PRO A 836 -60.57 -24.54 11.50
CA PRO A 836 -60.47 -23.16 11.94
C PRO A 836 -60.73 -22.16 10.80
N THR A 837 -61.23 -20.95 11.14
CA THR A 837 -61.36 -19.82 10.20
C THR A 837 -60.05 -19.06 9.98
N GLY A 838 -59.03 -19.31 10.81
CA GLY A 838 -57.78 -18.53 10.86
C GLY A 838 -57.90 -17.20 11.61
N LYS A 839 -59.07 -16.88 12.19
CA LYS A 839 -59.27 -15.66 12.99
C LYS A 839 -58.76 -15.86 14.41
N HIS A 840 -58.04 -14.86 14.92
CA HIS A 840 -57.50 -14.84 16.29
C HIS A 840 -57.60 -13.43 16.87
N TYR A 841 -57.70 -13.31 18.19
CA TYR A 841 -57.66 -12.01 18.87
C TYR A 841 -56.26 -11.77 19.43
N TRP A 842 -55.55 -10.81 18.83
CA TRP A 842 -54.17 -10.46 19.15
C TRP A 842 -54.08 -9.34 20.17
N VAL A 843 -52.96 -9.21 20.89
CA VAL A 843 -52.69 -8.06 21.79
C VAL A 843 -53.10 -6.73 21.17
N GLY A 844 -52.71 -6.48 19.91
CA GLY A 844 -53.10 -5.28 19.19
C GLY A 844 -52.94 -5.46 17.68
N ALA A 845 -52.86 -4.33 16.97
CA ALA A 845 -52.71 -4.30 15.51
C ALA A 845 -51.25 -4.37 15.03
N LYS A 846 -50.28 -4.46 15.95
CA LYS A 846 -48.85 -4.50 15.64
C LYS A 846 -48.22 -5.86 15.96
N GLY A 847 -47.13 -6.15 15.29
CA GLY A 847 -46.26 -7.31 15.46
C GLY A 847 -45.28 -7.14 16.61
N ILE A 848 -44.42 -8.14 16.80
CA ILE A 848 -43.40 -8.20 17.85
C ILE A 848 -42.54 -6.92 17.99
N ASP A 849 -42.23 -6.26 16.86
CA ASP A 849 -41.36 -5.08 16.80
C ASP A 849 -42.13 -3.79 16.43
N GLY A 850 -43.45 -3.78 16.62
CA GLY A 850 -44.27 -2.58 16.41
C GLY A 850 -44.70 -2.30 14.96
N ALA A 851 -44.25 -3.09 13.99
CA ALA A 851 -44.74 -3.04 12.61
C ALA A 851 -46.20 -3.52 12.51
N ALA A 852 -46.96 -3.09 11.49
CA ALA A 852 -48.36 -3.52 11.33
C ALA A 852 -48.46 -5.05 11.12
N ARG A 853 -49.35 -5.71 11.88
CA ARG A 853 -49.57 -7.16 11.80
C ARG A 853 -50.57 -7.53 10.69
N GLY A 854 -51.43 -6.59 10.29
CA GLY A 854 -52.44 -6.80 9.26
C GLY A 854 -53.81 -7.30 9.75
N ASN A 855 -53.99 -7.50 11.06
CA ASN A 855 -55.32 -7.73 11.63
C ASN A 855 -56.11 -6.42 11.74
N SER A 856 -57.44 -6.53 11.66
CA SER A 856 -58.38 -5.41 11.76
C SER A 856 -59.34 -5.61 12.93
N ALA A 857 -59.99 -4.53 13.37
CA ALA A 857 -61.10 -4.64 14.32
C ALA A 857 -62.19 -5.57 13.75
N PRO A 858 -62.80 -6.45 14.57
CA PRO A 858 -62.69 -6.52 16.03
C PRO A 858 -61.60 -7.47 16.59
N PHE A 859 -60.68 -7.97 15.77
CA PHE A 859 -59.73 -9.04 16.11
C PHE A 859 -58.51 -8.59 16.93
N VAL A 860 -58.77 -7.89 18.03
CA VAL A 860 -57.80 -7.42 19.02
C VAL A 860 -58.29 -7.70 20.44
N LEU A 861 -57.36 -7.77 21.39
CA LEU A 861 -57.64 -7.97 22.80
C LEU A 861 -58.02 -6.64 23.50
N PRO A 862 -58.83 -6.70 24.57
CA PRO A 862 -59.49 -7.89 25.11
C PRO A 862 -60.66 -8.38 24.25
N VAL A 863 -60.99 -9.67 24.36
CA VAL A 863 -62.26 -10.20 23.84
C VAL A 863 -63.40 -9.71 24.74
N ARG A 864 -64.40 -9.06 24.15
CA ARG A 864 -65.44 -8.34 24.90
C ARG A 864 -66.76 -8.27 24.12
N GLN A 865 -67.77 -7.63 24.71
CA GLN A 865 -68.94 -7.19 23.96
C GLN A 865 -68.50 -6.30 22.77
N GLY A 866 -69.03 -6.60 21.59
CA GLY A 866 -68.66 -5.96 20.33
C GLY A 866 -67.46 -6.61 19.63
N SER A 867 -66.78 -7.58 20.26
CA SER A 867 -65.70 -8.32 19.60
C SER A 867 -66.22 -9.40 18.65
N ASN A 868 -67.43 -9.92 18.87
CA ASN A 868 -68.02 -10.91 17.97
C ASN A 868 -68.46 -10.26 16.64
N PRO A 869 -67.87 -10.65 15.49
CA PRO A 869 -68.17 -10.01 14.19
C PRO A 869 -69.50 -10.44 13.58
N ASN A 870 -70.16 -11.48 14.12
CA ASN A 870 -71.39 -12.00 13.54
C ASN A 870 -72.56 -11.02 13.72
N GLN A 871 -73.43 -10.94 12.72
CA GLN A 871 -74.61 -10.06 12.76
C GLN A 871 -75.51 -10.41 13.95
N GLY A 872 -75.93 -9.39 14.70
CA GLY A 872 -76.79 -9.57 15.88
C GLY A 872 -76.07 -9.99 17.16
N MET A 873 -74.76 -10.22 17.15
CA MET A 873 -74.00 -10.72 18.31
C MET A 873 -73.13 -9.65 19.00
N LYS A 874 -73.36 -8.36 18.71
CA LYS A 874 -72.53 -7.25 19.22
C LYS A 874 -72.64 -7.02 20.73
N ASN A 875 -73.68 -7.51 21.41
CA ASN A 875 -73.83 -7.46 22.88
C ASN A 875 -73.06 -8.56 23.62
N ILE A 876 -72.61 -9.60 22.91
CA ILE A 876 -72.15 -10.83 23.56
C ILE A 876 -70.73 -10.65 24.12
N ALA A 877 -70.57 -10.86 25.42
CA ALA A 877 -69.31 -11.18 26.07
C ALA A 877 -69.28 -12.68 26.43
N VAL A 878 -68.14 -13.20 26.91
CA VAL A 878 -68.02 -14.62 27.24
C VAL A 878 -68.79 -14.93 28.53
N LYS A 879 -69.53 -16.04 28.63
CA LYS A 879 -70.15 -16.45 29.91
C LYS A 879 -69.15 -17.15 30.83
N THR A 880 -69.28 -16.99 32.15
CA THR A 880 -68.39 -17.66 33.12
C THR A 880 -68.52 -19.18 33.01
N GLY A 881 -67.45 -19.92 33.30
CA GLY A 881 -67.39 -21.39 33.11
C GLY A 881 -66.87 -21.83 31.74
N TYR A 882 -67.07 -21.04 30.68
CA TYR A 882 -66.47 -21.35 29.38
C TYR A 882 -64.98 -21.00 29.36
N HIS A 883 -64.18 -21.92 28.84
CA HIS A 883 -62.75 -21.72 28.63
C HIS A 883 -62.46 -21.05 27.29
N PHE A 884 -61.39 -20.28 27.26
CA PHE A 884 -60.74 -19.86 26.01
C PHE A 884 -59.39 -20.55 25.89
N LYS A 885 -58.96 -20.74 24.65
CA LYS A 885 -57.63 -21.25 24.29
C LYS A 885 -56.77 -20.08 23.84
N PHE A 886 -55.49 -20.13 24.17
CA PHE A 886 -54.54 -19.12 23.76
C PHE A 886 -53.21 -19.74 23.40
N ASP A 887 -52.40 -18.98 22.66
CA ASP A 887 -50.99 -19.27 22.46
C ASP A 887 -50.15 -17.98 22.53
N LEU A 888 -48.84 -18.18 22.68
CA LEU A 888 -47.83 -17.14 22.63
C LEU A 888 -46.50 -17.74 22.17
N LYS A 889 -45.52 -16.90 21.87
CA LYS A 889 -44.23 -17.35 21.36
C LYS A 889 -43.05 -16.86 22.17
N THR A 890 -41.97 -17.63 22.13
CA THR A 890 -40.65 -17.22 22.59
C THR A 890 -39.59 -17.40 21.50
N LYS A 891 -38.51 -16.62 21.57
CA LYS A 891 -37.26 -16.77 20.81
C LYS A 891 -36.11 -16.90 21.80
N GLY A 892 -35.15 -17.76 21.52
CA GLY A 892 -33.94 -17.97 22.33
C GLY A 892 -33.93 -19.28 23.11
N ASN A 893 -33.24 -19.30 24.24
CA ASN A 893 -32.91 -20.48 25.05
C ASN A 893 -34.08 -20.85 25.99
N MET A 894 -35.25 -21.09 25.39
CA MET A 894 -36.51 -21.48 26.06
C MET A 894 -36.95 -22.90 25.64
N PHE A 895 -36.00 -23.75 25.25
CA PHE A 895 -36.22 -25.10 24.74
C PHE A 895 -35.80 -26.23 25.71
N GLY A 896 -35.27 -25.89 26.88
CA GLY A 896 -34.94 -26.84 27.93
C GLY A 896 -36.16 -27.53 28.53
N SER A 897 -35.95 -28.67 29.20
CA SER A 897 -37.02 -29.49 29.80
C SER A 897 -37.62 -28.88 31.07
N LYS A 898 -36.91 -27.92 31.67
CA LYS A 898 -37.27 -27.18 32.88
C LYS A 898 -37.71 -25.74 32.60
N ASP A 899 -37.82 -25.37 31.33
CA ASP A 899 -38.28 -24.05 30.91
C ASP A 899 -39.81 -24.03 30.83
N GLY A 900 -40.40 -22.87 31.03
CA GLY A 900 -41.85 -22.73 31.05
C GLY A 900 -42.33 -21.28 30.96
N ILE A 901 -43.64 -21.12 30.88
CA ILE A 901 -44.29 -19.81 30.97
C ILE A 901 -45.15 -19.78 32.23
N LYS A 902 -44.93 -18.78 33.08
CA LYS A 902 -45.79 -18.48 34.22
C LYS A 902 -46.76 -17.38 33.85
N ILE A 903 -48.03 -17.62 34.14
CA ILE A 903 -49.09 -16.64 33.97
C ILE A 903 -49.77 -16.47 35.31
N THR A 904 -49.87 -15.24 35.78
CA THR A 904 -50.57 -14.89 37.02
C THR A 904 -51.81 -14.08 36.67
N PRO A 905 -53.01 -14.68 36.71
CA PRO A 905 -54.26 -13.97 36.51
C PRO A 905 -54.56 -13.00 37.67
N THR A 906 -55.13 -11.85 37.33
CA THR A 906 -55.79 -10.95 38.29
C THR A 906 -57.15 -10.56 37.75
N PHE A 907 -58.10 -10.28 38.65
CA PHE A 907 -59.50 -10.07 38.29
C PHE A 907 -59.94 -8.65 38.62
N TYR A 908 -60.72 -8.07 37.71
CA TYR A 908 -61.36 -6.78 37.91
C TYR A 908 -62.85 -6.89 37.61
N PHE A 909 -63.66 -6.06 38.25
CA PHE A 909 -65.05 -5.85 37.88
C PHE A 909 -65.20 -4.45 37.31
N VAL A 910 -66.03 -4.31 36.27
CA VAL A 910 -66.47 -3.03 35.71
C VAL A 910 -67.97 -3.09 35.50
N ASP A 911 -68.71 -2.04 35.84
CA ASP A 911 -70.14 -2.02 35.62
C ASP A 911 -70.50 -1.95 34.12
N ALA A 912 -71.76 -2.26 33.80
CA ALA A 912 -72.25 -2.25 32.42
C ALA A 912 -72.19 -0.87 31.73
N LYS A 913 -71.96 0.22 32.46
CA LYS A 913 -71.78 1.58 31.94
C LYS A 913 -70.32 1.94 31.69
N GLY A 914 -69.39 0.99 31.86
CA GLY A 914 -67.95 1.19 31.74
C GLY A 914 -67.33 1.96 32.91
N LYS A 915 -68.07 2.11 34.01
CA LYS A 915 -67.63 2.84 35.21
C LYS A 915 -67.27 1.87 36.34
N ASN A 916 -66.74 2.41 37.43
CA ASN A 916 -66.45 1.67 38.67
C ASN A 916 -65.51 0.45 38.50
N ARG A 917 -64.55 0.54 37.56
CA ARG A 917 -63.51 -0.48 37.38
C ARG A 917 -62.72 -0.64 38.68
N GLN A 918 -62.75 -1.81 39.30
CA GLN A 918 -62.07 -2.10 40.56
C GLN A 918 -61.49 -3.52 40.58
N GLN A 919 -60.42 -3.75 41.35
CA GLN A 919 -59.89 -5.10 41.53
C GLN A 919 -60.81 -5.90 42.46
N VAL A 920 -61.03 -7.17 42.14
CA VAL A 920 -61.99 -8.02 42.86
C VAL A 920 -61.37 -9.35 43.27
N ASP A 921 -61.91 -9.93 44.35
CA ASP A 921 -61.71 -11.33 44.70
C ASP A 921 -62.88 -12.15 44.15
N LEU A 922 -62.56 -13.34 43.64
CA LEU A 922 -63.56 -14.28 43.13
C LEU A 922 -63.65 -15.47 44.08
N TYR A 923 -64.89 -15.89 44.34
CA TYR A 923 -65.18 -17.05 45.17
C TYR A 923 -66.01 -18.07 44.38
N TYR A 924 -65.84 -19.36 44.68
CA TYR A 924 -66.61 -20.42 44.02
C TYR A 924 -67.03 -21.51 45.01
N HIS A 925 -67.93 -22.38 44.56
CA HIS A 925 -68.41 -23.53 45.34
C HIS A 925 -67.85 -24.83 44.73
N THR A 926 -67.53 -25.78 45.60
CA THR A 926 -67.46 -27.21 45.25
C THR A 926 -68.68 -27.92 45.82
N SER A 927 -68.82 -29.22 45.54
CA SER A 927 -69.88 -30.05 46.13
C SER A 927 -69.80 -30.14 47.66
N THR A 928 -68.62 -29.88 48.25
CA THR A 928 -68.35 -30.09 49.68
C THR A 928 -68.02 -28.81 50.44
N LYS A 929 -67.65 -27.72 49.77
CA LYS A 929 -67.25 -26.46 50.41
C LYS A 929 -67.76 -25.25 49.64
N LYS A 930 -68.34 -24.30 50.38
CA LYS A 930 -68.88 -23.04 49.84
C LYS A 930 -67.89 -21.89 50.01
N PHE A 931 -68.06 -20.85 49.19
CA PHE A 931 -67.27 -19.63 49.14
C PHE A 931 -65.76 -19.85 49.32
N ILE A 932 -65.15 -20.66 48.45
CA ILE A 932 -63.69 -20.79 48.35
C ILE A 932 -63.15 -19.61 47.57
N ARG A 933 -62.24 -18.82 48.16
CA ARG A 933 -61.58 -17.72 47.45
C ARG A 933 -60.52 -18.26 46.50
N ILE A 934 -60.53 -17.81 45.25
CA ILE A 934 -59.46 -18.11 44.30
C ILE A 934 -58.10 -17.66 44.88
N GLY A 935 -57.09 -18.52 44.84
CA GLY A 935 -55.75 -18.28 45.38
C GLY A 935 -55.64 -18.31 46.91
N SER A 936 -56.68 -18.75 47.63
CA SER A 936 -56.55 -19.09 49.06
C SER A 936 -55.97 -20.49 49.24
N SER A 937 -55.56 -20.83 50.48
CA SER A 937 -55.12 -22.20 50.81
C SER A 937 -56.21 -23.26 50.59
N ASP A 938 -57.47 -22.83 50.50
CA ASP A 938 -58.62 -23.69 50.22
C ASP A 938 -58.89 -23.90 48.73
N ASP A 939 -58.26 -23.12 47.86
CA ASP A 939 -58.34 -23.26 46.40
C ASP A 939 -57.40 -24.38 45.95
N VAL A 940 -57.97 -25.59 45.86
CA VAL A 940 -57.26 -26.82 45.47
C VAL A 940 -57.66 -27.31 44.09
N GLU A 941 -58.43 -26.51 43.33
CA GLU A 941 -58.91 -26.88 42.00
C GLU A 941 -57.75 -26.99 41.01
N LYS A 942 -57.70 -28.08 40.25
CA LYS A 942 -56.62 -28.35 39.29
C LYS A 942 -57.10 -28.20 37.86
N ARG A 943 -56.33 -27.47 37.07
CA ARG A 943 -56.56 -27.28 35.64
C ARG A 943 -55.58 -28.11 34.82
N TYR A 944 -56.09 -28.63 33.71
CA TYR A 944 -55.36 -29.47 32.79
C TYR A 944 -55.56 -29.00 31.36
N VAL A 945 -54.53 -29.17 30.54
CA VAL A 945 -54.56 -28.87 29.10
C VAL A 945 -54.00 -30.06 28.32
N THR A 946 -54.61 -30.37 27.19
CA THR A 946 -54.09 -31.34 26.22
C THR A 946 -53.53 -30.59 25.01
N LEU A 947 -52.31 -30.92 24.60
CA LEU A 947 -51.65 -30.30 23.45
C LEU A 947 -52.36 -30.69 22.14
N ASP A 948 -52.50 -31.98 21.88
CA ASP A 948 -53.20 -32.52 20.69
C ASP A 948 -54.71 -32.62 20.94
N ALA A 949 -55.34 -31.46 21.19
CA ALA A 949 -56.77 -31.33 21.35
C ALA A 949 -57.42 -30.89 20.03
N ARG A 950 -58.58 -31.50 19.70
CA ARG A 950 -59.32 -31.27 18.43
C ARG A 950 -59.46 -29.79 18.05
N LEU A 951 -59.78 -28.92 19.01
CA LEU A 951 -60.02 -27.50 18.76
C LEU A 951 -58.76 -26.63 18.84
N ARG A 952 -57.61 -27.17 19.25
CA ARG A 952 -56.35 -26.41 19.27
C ARG A 952 -55.73 -26.31 17.88
N ASN A 953 -55.92 -27.33 17.04
CA ASN A 953 -55.39 -27.39 15.67
C ASN A 953 -53.87 -27.20 15.60
N VAL A 954 -53.13 -27.80 16.53
CA VAL A 954 -51.66 -27.87 16.45
C VAL A 954 -51.30 -28.72 15.23
N PRO A 955 -50.51 -28.21 14.26
CA PRO A 955 -50.13 -29.00 13.11
C PRO A 955 -49.37 -30.27 13.52
N GLN A 956 -49.76 -31.42 12.96
CA GLN A 956 -49.09 -32.68 13.27
C GLN A 956 -47.60 -32.65 12.90
N GLN A 957 -47.25 -32.03 11.77
CA GLN A 957 -45.86 -31.88 11.33
C GLN A 957 -45.03 -31.03 12.31
N GLU A 958 -45.64 -30.02 12.94
CA GLU A 958 -44.99 -29.20 13.97
C GLU A 958 -44.62 -30.05 15.20
N MET A 959 -45.53 -30.92 15.65
CA MET A 959 -45.24 -31.87 16.74
C MET A 959 -44.17 -32.89 16.36
N VAL A 960 -44.19 -33.42 15.12
CA VAL A 960 -43.15 -34.33 14.59
C VAL A 960 -41.78 -33.65 14.56
N ASN A 961 -41.71 -32.42 14.03
CA ASN A 961 -40.46 -31.64 13.98
C ASN A 961 -39.95 -31.31 15.38
N THR A 962 -40.85 -30.97 16.30
CA THR A 962 -40.53 -30.72 17.72
C THR A 962 -39.89 -31.95 18.35
N ALA A 963 -40.56 -33.10 18.26
CA ALA A 963 -40.06 -34.36 18.81
C ALA A 963 -38.72 -34.77 18.18
N GLY A 964 -38.60 -34.64 16.87
CA GLY A 964 -37.35 -34.92 16.16
C GLY A 964 -36.20 -34.02 16.60
N SER A 965 -36.47 -32.74 16.87
CA SER A 965 -35.45 -31.80 17.34
C SER A 965 -35.06 -32.06 18.80
N LEU A 966 -36.03 -32.38 19.67
CA LEU A 966 -35.76 -32.77 21.06
C LEU A 966 -34.88 -34.02 21.13
N TRP A 967 -35.15 -35.04 20.30
CA TRP A 967 -34.33 -36.25 20.21
C TRP A 967 -32.90 -35.93 19.75
N SER A 968 -32.76 -35.09 18.72
CA SER A 968 -31.45 -34.67 18.20
C SER A 968 -30.63 -33.83 19.17
N LEU A 969 -31.27 -32.98 19.99
CA LEU A 969 -30.58 -32.08 20.91
C LEU A 969 -30.25 -32.73 22.26
N ASN A 970 -31.15 -33.54 22.80
CA ASN A 970 -31.00 -34.10 24.15
C ASN A 970 -30.52 -35.55 24.16
N GLY A 971 -30.50 -36.22 23.00
CA GLY A 971 -30.44 -37.67 22.94
C GLY A 971 -31.76 -38.30 23.41
N GLY A 972 -32.04 -39.52 22.96
CA GLY A 972 -33.20 -40.28 23.41
C GLY A 972 -32.91 -41.77 23.38
N SER A 973 -33.51 -42.52 24.29
CA SER A 973 -33.47 -43.97 24.25
C SER A 973 -34.37 -44.51 23.13
N GLY A 974 -33.84 -45.42 22.32
CA GLY A 974 -34.54 -45.97 21.15
C GLY A 974 -34.35 -45.14 19.87
N THR A 975 -35.05 -45.51 18.80
CA THR A 975 -34.95 -44.82 17.51
C THR A 975 -35.67 -43.46 17.52
N LYS A 976 -35.26 -42.54 16.64
CA LYS A 976 -35.93 -41.24 16.46
C LYS A 976 -37.43 -41.41 16.19
N GLN A 977 -37.84 -42.40 15.39
CA GLN A 977 -39.25 -42.65 15.09
C GLN A 977 -40.02 -43.10 16.34
N THR A 978 -39.47 -44.02 17.13
CA THR A 978 -40.10 -44.44 18.40
C THR A 978 -40.26 -43.28 19.38
N TYR A 979 -39.28 -42.37 19.43
CA TYR A 979 -39.39 -41.15 20.23
C TYR A 979 -40.51 -40.23 19.73
N ILE A 980 -40.62 -40.03 18.41
CA ILE A 980 -41.70 -39.25 17.78
C ILE A 980 -43.06 -39.86 18.12
N ASP A 981 -43.24 -41.17 17.94
CA ASP A 981 -44.51 -41.85 18.21
C ASP A 981 -44.91 -41.73 19.68
N GLN A 982 -43.93 -41.88 20.59
CA GLN A 982 -44.16 -41.71 22.02
C GLN A 982 -44.50 -40.26 22.39
N TYR A 983 -43.86 -39.28 21.76
CA TYR A 983 -44.19 -37.86 21.92
C TYR A 983 -45.63 -37.58 21.47
N LEU A 984 -46.02 -38.04 20.28
CA LEU A 984 -47.38 -37.86 19.74
C LEU A 984 -48.44 -38.54 20.63
N LYS A 985 -48.14 -39.71 21.18
CA LYS A 985 -49.02 -40.37 22.17
C LYS A 985 -49.14 -39.57 23.46
N ASN A 986 -48.04 -38.97 23.92
CA ASN A 986 -48.03 -38.14 25.13
C ASN A 986 -48.72 -36.78 24.92
N ALA A 987 -48.67 -36.20 23.72
CA ALA A 987 -49.34 -34.95 23.38
C ALA A 987 -50.88 -35.01 23.52
N LYS A 988 -51.45 -36.22 23.45
CA LYS A 988 -52.88 -36.49 23.67
C LYS A 988 -53.28 -36.62 25.14
N LYS A 989 -52.32 -36.61 26.07
CA LYS A 989 -52.58 -36.71 27.51
C LYS A 989 -52.78 -35.34 28.14
N GLN A 990 -53.57 -35.31 29.21
CA GLN A 990 -53.75 -34.12 30.03
C GLN A 990 -52.45 -33.75 30.75
N THR A 991 -52.08 -32.47 30.65
CA THR A 991 -50.95 -31.85 31.34
C THR A 991 -51.47 -30.91 32.41
N TYR A 992 -51.04 -31.08 33.66
CA TYR A 992 -51.38 -30.18 34.75
C TYR A 992 -50.72 -28.81 34.54
N ILE A 993 -51.49 -27.73 34.70
CA ILE A 993 -51.01 -26.36 34.49
C ILE A 993 -51.22 -25.43 35.70
N GLY A 994 -51.72 -25.90 36.83
CA GLY A 994 -52.03 -25.04 37.99
C GLY A 994 -53.52 -24.91 38.26
N GLY A 995 -53.93 -23.80 38.87
CA GLY A 995 -55.29 -23.52 39.34
C GLY A 995 -55.91 -22.29 38.68
N TYR A 996 -56.83 -21.62 39.36
CA TYR A 996 -57.39 -20.36 38.87
C TYR A 996 -56.49 -19.15 39.12
N ASP A 997 -55.61 -19.22 40.13
CA ASP A 997 -54.74 -18.14 40.59
C ASP A 997 -53.36 -18.12 39.90
N ILE A 998 -52.94 -19.24 39.32
CA ILE A 998 -51.67 -19.36 38.61
C ILE A 998 -51.73 -20.41 37.51
N LEU A 999 -51.12 -20.11 36.36
CA LEU A 999 -50.83 -21.08 35.31
C LEU A 999 -49.32 -21.22 35.12
N LEU A 1000 -48.87 -22.46 35.00
CA LEU A 1000 -47.52 -22.82 34.58
C LEU A 1000 -47.62 -23.71 33.34
N LEU A 1001 -47.22 -23.18 32.19
CA LEU A 1001 -47.15 -23.94 30.94
C LEU A 1001 -45.78 -24.63 30.85
N PRO A 1002 -45.71 -25.97 30.97
CA PRO A 1002 -44.45 -26.69 30.93
C PRO A 1002 -44.12 -27.13 29.49
N GLN A 1003 -42.97 -27.76 29.29
CA GLN A 1003 -42.50 -28.23 27.98
C GLN A 1003 -43.50 -29.10 27.20
N GLN A 1004 -44.41 -29.80 27.88
CA GLN A 1004 -45.43 -30.66 27.25
C GLN A 1004 -46.47 -29.85 26.46
N LEU A 1005 -46.57 -28.54 26.73
CA LEU A 1005 -47.45 -27.60 26.03
C LEU A 1005 -46.68 -26.66 25.11
N ARG A 1006 -45.48 -27.07 24.70
CA ARG A 1006 -44.57 -26.32 23.84
C ARG A 1006 -44.25 -27.10 22.58
N THR A 1007 -44.24 -26.39 21.46
CA THR A 1007 -43.72 -26.88 20.18
C THR A 1007 -42.62 -25.97 19.66
N PHE A 1008 -41.87 -26.46 18.68
CA PHE A 1008 -40.82 -25.75 17.97
C PHE A 1008 -41.29 -25.40 16.57
N ILE A 1009 -41.12 -24.12 16.22
CA ILE A 1009 -41.61 -23.52 14.96
C ILE A 1009 -40.50 -22.75 14.22
N GLY A 1010 -39.24 -22.95 14.60
CA GLY A 1010 -38.10 -22.30 13.96
C GLY A 1010 -37.84 -22.85 12.56
N ASN A 1011 -37.23 -22.02 11.70
CA ASN A 1011 -36.87 -22.46 10.36
C ASN A 1011 -35.71 -23.47 10.42
N MET A 1012 -35.92 -24.65 9.81
CA MET A 1012 -34.91 -25.71 9.70
C MET A 1012 -34.02 -25.57 8.46
N ASN A 1013 -34.40 -24.71 7.51
CA ASN A 1013 -33.57 -24.39 6.35
C ASN A 1013 -32.48 -23.42 6.81
N VAL A 1014 -31.33 -23.98 7.19
CA VAL A 1014 -30.19 -23.26 7.73
C VAL A 1014 -28.94 -23.48 6.87
N PRO A 1015 -27.94 -22.59 6.92
CA PRO A 1015 -26.68 -22.79 6.23
C PRO A 1015 -25.97 -24.08 6.62
N SER A 1016 -25.10 -24.55 5.75
CA SER A 1016 -24.20 -25.66 6.06
C SER A 1016 -23.38 -25.37 7.32
N GLY A 1017 -23.25 -26.37 8.20
CA GLY A 1017 -22.58 -26.25 9.50
C GLY A 1017 -23.48 -25.78 10.65
N VAL A 1018 -24.68 -25.25 10.38
CA VAL A 1018 -25.66 -24.88 11.41
C VAL A 1018 -26.55 -26.08 11.76
N ASN A 1019 -26.78 -26.30 13.06
CA ASN A 1019 -27.65 -27.37 13.53
C ASN A 1019 -29.14 -27.03 13.31
N ALA A 1020 -29.79 -27.68 12.34
CA ALA A 1020 -31.20 -27.46 12.02
C ALA A 1020 -32.16 -27.73 13.20
N ALA A 1021 -31.86 -28.71 14.06
CA ALA A 1021 -32.66 -28.98 15.25
C ALA A 1021 -32.55 -27.84 16.28
N ARG A 1022 -31.36 -27.26 16.45
CA ARG A 1022 -31.15 -26.07 17.30
C ARG A 1022 -31.90 -24.87 16.75
N ALA A 1023 -31.89 -24.66 15.43
CA ALA A 1023 -32.61 -23.58 14.77
C ALA A 1023 -34.13 -23.73 14.90
N ASN A 1024 -34.68 -24.93 14.69
CA ASN A 1024 -36.08 -25.21 14.96
C ASN A 1024 -36.44 -24.90 16.42
N ALA A 1025 -35.64 -25.43 17.35
CA ALA A 1025 -35.84 -25.24 18.78
C ALA A 1025 -35.63 -23.81 19.25
N SER A 1026 -35.18 -22.88 18.41
CA SER A 1026 -34.92 -21.48 18.78
C SER A 1026 -36.17 -20.62 18.87
N VAL A 1027 -37.25 -21.05 18.22
CA VAL A 1027 -38.55 -20.36 18.24
C VAL A 1027 -39.57 -21.34 18.75
N GLN A 1028 -40.20 -21.01 19.87
CA GLN A 1028 -41.13 -21.90 20.54
C GLN A 1028 -42.52 -21.29 20.57
N GLN A 1029 -43.54 -22.12 20.41
CA GLN A 1029 -44.93 -21.75 20.61
C GLN A 1029 -45.47 -22.49 21.83
N TRP A 1030 -46.14 -21.75 22.71
CA TRP A 1030 -46.66 -22.22 23.98
C TRP A 1030 -48.18 -22.15 23.98
N TYR A 1031 -48.82 -23.21 24.44
CA TYR A 1031 -50.26 -23.39 24.36
C TYR A 1031 -50.90 -23.43 25.75
N GLY A 1032 -51.98 -22.69 25.95
CA GLY A 1032 -52.72 -22.68 27.21
C GLY A 1032 -54.23 -22.69 27.03
N GLU A 1033 -54.92 -22.85 28.15
CA GLU A 1033 -56.37 -22.68 28.30
C GLU A 1033 -56.67 -22.08 29.68
N TYR A 1034 -57.68 -21.21 29.73
CA TYR A 1034 -58.13 -20.64 30.99
C TYR A 1034 -59.63 -20.40 30.98
N SER A 1035 -60.24 -20.45 32.16
CA SER A 1035 -61.64 -20.09 32.38
C SER A 1035 -61.80 -19.59 33.81
N LEU A 1036 -62.85 -18.81 34.04
CA LEU A 1036 -63.37 -18.60 35.39
C LEU A 1036 -64.22 -19.82 35.83
N PRO A 1037 -64.45 -20.02 37.14
CA PRO A 1037 -65.49 -20.93 37.63
C PRO A 1037 -66.83 -20.66 36.94
N ALA A 1038 -67.72 -21.66 36.87
CA ALA A 1038 -69.01 -21.52 36.18
C ALA A 1038 -69.92 -20.45 36.78
N ALA A 1039 -69.98 -20.35 38.10
CA ALA A 1039 -70.77 -19.35 38.81
C ALA A 1039 -69.91 -18.71 39.92
N PRO A 1040 -69.01 -17.77 39.59
CA PRO A 1040 -68.17 -17.13 40.57
C PRO A 1040 -68.92 -16.02 41.31
N TYR A 1041 -68.66 -15.88 42.60
CA TYR A 1041 -69.11 -14.75 43.42
C TYR A 1041 -68.04 -13.67 43.41
N VAL A 1042 -68.40 -12.49 42.93
CA VAL A 1042 -67.49 -11.36 42.74
C VAL A 1042 -67.64 -10.37 43.88
N VAL A 1043 -66.57 -10.04 44.59
CA VAL A 1043 -66.56 -9.03 45.66
C VAL A 1043 -65.39 -8.08 45.53
N PRO A 1044 -65.46 -6.83 46.03
CA PRO A 1044 -64.29 -5.94 46.09
C PRO A 1044 -63.10 -6.65 46.74
N LYS A 1045 -61.89 -6.45 46.18
CA LYS A 1045 -60.69 -7.12 46.69
C LYS A 1045 -60.48 -6.86 48.18
N GLY A 1046 -60.13 -7.91 48.93
CA GLY A 1046 -59.91 -7.86 50.38
C GLY A 1046 -61.19 -8.01 51.20
N THR A 1047 -62.36 -8.15 50.57
CA THR A 1047 -63.62 -8.40 51.28
C THR A 1047 -63.57 -9.74 52.02
N ASN A 1048 -63.67 -9.70 53.34
CA ASN A 1048 -63.75 -10.91 54.16
C ASN A 1048 -65.20 -11.44 54.19
N LEU A 1049 -65.53 -12.34 53.25
CA LEU A 1049 -66.88 -12.93 53.17
C LEU A 1049 -67.30 -13.70 54.42
N ALA A 1050 -66.36 -14.32 55.14
CA ALA A 1050 -66.67 -15.04 56.37
C ALA A 1050 -67.15 -14.06 57.45
N GLU A 1051 -66.51 -12.90 57.58
CA GLU A 1051 -66.93 -11.86 58.52
C GLU A 1051 -68.22 -11.17 58.08
N TYR A 1052 -68.37 -10.90 56.79
CA TYR A 1052 -69.61 -10.38 56.23
C TYR A 1052 -70.80 -11.30 56.54
N GLY A 1053 -70.62 -12.63 56.40
CA GLY A 1053 -71.64 -13.62 56.71
C GLY A 1053 -71.96 -13.81 58.21
N ARG A 1054 -71.10 -13.34 59.12
CA ARG A 1054 -71.40 -13.29 60.55
C ARG A 1054 -72.29 -12.11 60.92
N THR A 1055 -72.13 -11.01 60.21
CA THR A 1055 -72.81 -9.73 60.47
C THR A 1055 -74.04 -9.50 59.59
N ASN A 1056 -74.15 -10.22 58.47
CA ASN A 1056 -75.24 -10.16 57.50
C ASN A 1056 -75.64 -11.57 57.06
N ARG A 1057 -76.88 -11.75 56.60
CA ARG A 1057 -77.28 -13.00 55.93
C ARG A 1057 -76.51 -13.14 54.60
N LEU A 1058 -75.61 -14.13 54.55
CA LEU A 1058 -74.89 -14.51 53.34
C LEU A 1058 -75.62 -15.63 52.59
N ASP A 1059 -76.20 -15.29 51.46
CA ASP A 1059 -76.77 -16.23 50.49
C ASP A 1059 -76.44 -15.76 49.07
N ASP A 1060 -76.78 -16.57 48.06
CA ASP A 1060 -76.38 -16.30 46.67
C ASP A 1060 -76.93 -14.97 46.13
N LYS A 1061 -77.88 -14.32 46.82
CA LYS A 1061 -78.48 -13.03 46.47
C LYS A 1061 -77.94 -11.86 47.29
N SER A 1062 -76.97 -12.07 48.18
CA SER A 1062 -76.42 -11.01 49.02
C SER A 1062 -75.90 -9.80 48.21
N PRO A 1063 -76.14 -8.56 48.68
CA PRO A 1063 -75.80 -7.34 47.94
C PRO A 1063 -74.30 -7.06 47.87
N VAL A 1064 -73.48 -7.79 48.63
CA VAL A 1064 -72.00 -7.73 48.54
C VAL A 1064 -71.47 -8.21 47.20
N PHE A 1065 -72.25 -9.02 46.46
CA PHE A 1065 -71.83 -9.59 45.19
C PHE A 1065 -72.09 -8.64 44.02
N LEU A 1066 -71.04 -8.35 43.26
CA LEU A 1066 -71.09 -7.50 42.07
C LEU A 1066 -71.58 -8.32 40.86
N LYS A 1067 -72.76 -7.99 40.33
CA LYS A 1067 -73.44 -8.77 39.28
C LYS A 1067 -73.71 -8.00 37.99
N ASP A 1068 -73.96 -6.70 38.08
CA ASP A 1068 -74.41 -5.87 36.94
C ASP A 1068 -73.24 -5.30 36.14
N GLY A 1069 -72.49 -6.17 35.44
CA GLY A 1069 -71.34 -5.77 34.66
C GLY A 1069 -70.51 -6.93 34.13
N TYR A 1070 -69.20 -6.71 34.07
CA TYR A 1070 -68.25 -7.65 33.50
C TYR A 1070 -67.08 -7.93 34.45
N ILE A 1071 -66.63 -9.18 34.46
CA ILE A 1071 -65.37 -9.61 35.09
C ILE A 1071 -64.28 -9.56 34.02
N ILE A 1072 -63.25 -8.75 34.23
CA ILE A 1072 -62.09 -8.66 33.34
C ILE A 1072 -61.01 -9.59 33.90
N VAL A 1073 -60.50 -10.47 33.05
CA VAL A 1073 -59.31 -11.27 33.33
C VAL A 1073 -58.08 -10.53 32.81
N ASN A 1074 -57.11 -10.29 33.68
CA ASN A 1074 -55.85 -9.63 33.38
C ASN A 1074 -54.66 -10.59 33.62
N PHE A 1075 -53.75 -10.74 32.66
CA PHE A 1075 -52.62 -11.67 32.72
C PHE A 1075 -51.28 -10.94 32.87
N ASN A 1076 -50.50 -11.32 33.90
CA ASN A 1076 -49.05 -11.10 33.91
C ASN A 1076 -48.34 -12.35 33.35
N ILE A 1077 -47.50 -12.20 32.33
CA ILE A 1077 -46.85 -13.30 31.60
C ILE A 1077 -45.33 -13.18 31.73
N GLU A 1078 -44.69 -14.26 32.19
CA GLU A 1078 -43.26 -14.31 32.51
C GLU A 1078 -42.65 -15.62 31.98
N THR A 1079 -41.43 -15.56 31.43
CA THR A 1079 -40.68 -16.78 31.11
C THR A 1079 -39.91 -17.30 32.32
N ILE A 1080 -39.84 -18.61 32.46
CA ILE A 1080 -39.07 -19.31 33.48
C ILE A 1080 -38.01 -20.15 32.79
N ARG A 1081 -36.77 -20.08 33.28
CA ARG A 1081 -35.70 -21.00 32.91
C ARG A 1081 -35.29 -21.83 34.11
N ASN A 1082 -34.96 -23.10 33.88
CA ASN A 1082 -34.48 -24.01 34.94
C ASN A 1082 -35.40 -24.11 36.17
N GLN A 1083 -36.73 -24.00 36.00
CA GLN A 1083 -37.72 -23.98 37.09
C GLN A 1083 -37.61 -22.80 38.08
N ASP A 1084 -36.83 -21.75 37.79
CA ASP A 1084 -36.76 -20.56 38.65
C ASP A 1084 -37.97 -19.64 38.45
N VAL A 1085 -38.99 -19.83 39.29
CA VAL A 1085 -40.22 -19.03 39.28
C VAL A 1085 -40.11 -17.68 39.98
N ASN A 1086 -39.00 -17.45 40.69
CA ASN A 1086 -38.77 -16.25 41.50
C ASN A 1086 -37.92 -15.21 40.76
N ASN A 1087 -37.07 -15.65 39.83
CA ASN A 1087 -36.31 -14.78 38.93
C ASN A 1087 -36.71 -15.06 37.48
N PRO A 1088 -37.84 -14.52 37.00
CA PRO A 1088 -38.26 -14.72 35.62
C PRO A 1088 -37.19 -14.22 34.66
N HIS A 1089 -37.02 -14.89 33.51
CA HIS A 1089 -35.98 -14.52 32.54
C HIS A 1089 -36.40 -13.28 31.73
N LEU A 1090 -37.56 -13.36 31.07
CA LEU A 1090 -38.19 -12.29 30.29
C LEU A 1090 -39.59 -12.00 30.84
N GLN A 1091 -40.04 -10.76 30.72
CA GLN A 1091 -41.38 -10.34 31.14
C GLN A 1091 -42.11 -9.60 30.02
N TYR A 1092 -43.42 -9.85 29.90
CA TYR A 1092 -44.25 -9.24 28.84
C TYR A 1092 -44.70 -7.81 29.20
N ILE A 1093 -44.91 -7.50 30.50
CA ILE A 1093 -45.42 -6.20 30.98
C ILE A 1093 -44.36 -5.44 31.78
N ASN A 1094 -43.77 -6.08 32.80
CA ASN A 1094 -43.03 -5.39 33.87
C ASN A 1094 -41.50 -5.46 33.70
N ALA A 1095 -41.00 -5.73 32.48
CA ALA A 1095 -39.57 -5.60 32.23
C ALA A 1095 -39.17 -4.10 32.27
N PRO A 1096 -37.97 -3.77 32.81
CA PRO A 1096 -37.56 -2.38 33.01
C PRO A 1096 -37.34 -1.59 31.71
N LEU A 1097 -37.03 -2.24 30.58
CA LEU A 1097 -36.69 -1.57 29.31
C LEU A 1097 -37.75 -1.73 28.22
N ASN A 1098 -38.68 -2.69 28.34
CA ASN A 1098 -39.69 -2.97 27.34
C ASN A 1098 -41.03 -3.40 27.95
N ASN A 1099 -42.14 -2.88 27.41
CA ASN A 1099 -43.48 -3.40 27.63
C ASN A 1099 -44.04 -3.90 26.29
N GLN A 1100 -44.17 -5.21 26.16
CA GLN A 1100 -44.53 -5.85 24.90
C GLN A 1100 -46.02 -5.68 24.56
N TRP A 1101 -46.90 -5.45 25.54
CA TRP A 1101 -48.31 -5.10 25.25
C TRP A 1101 -48.39 -3.79 24.46
N GLN A 1102 -47.60 -2.81 24.87
CA GLN A 1102 -47.55 -1.51 24.20
C GLN A 1102 -46.87 -1.61 22.83
N MET A 1103 -45.78 -2.39 22.74
CA MET A 1103 -45.07 -2.66 21.48
C MET A 1103 -46.02 -3.27 20.42
N GLU A 1104 -46.84 -4.24 20.82
CA GLU A 1104 -47.83 -4.89 19.94
C GLU A 1104 -49.13 -4.08 19.72
N GLY A 1105 -49.19 -2.87 20.31
CA GLY A 1105 -50.24 -1.90 20.03
C GLY A 1105 -51.55 -2.14 20.79
N PHE A 1106 -51.47 -2.62 22.04
CA PHE A 1106 -52.62 -2.74 22.94
C PHE A 1106 -53.30 -1.38 23.15
N GLN A 1107 -54.64 -1.35 23.10
CA GLN A 1107 -55.42 -0.13 23.31
C GLN A 1107 -55.77 0.03 24.80
N ARG A 1108 -55.67 1.25 25.32
CA ARG A 1108 -55.97 1.56 26.73
C ARG A 1108 -57.45 1.90 27.00
N SER A 1109 -58.26 1.95 25.96
CA SER A 1109 -59.70 2.14 26.08
C SER A 1109 -60.41 1.67 24.83
N PHE A 1110 -61.69 1.34 24.95
CA PHE A 1110 -62.57 1.14 23.80
C PHE A 1110 -63.94 1.77 24.07
N THR A 1111 -64.67 2.06 23.00
CA THR A 1111 -66.10 2.37 23.07
C THR A 1111 -66.87 1.18 22.56
N ASP A 1112 -67.83 0.71 23.35
CA ASP A 1112 -68.65 -0.43 23.00
C ASP A 1112 -69.71 -0.08 21.94
N PRO A 1113 -70.43 -1.06 21.38
CA PRO A 1113 -71.47 -0.80 20.39
C PRO A 1113 -72.65 0.07 20.88
N TYR A 1114 -72.73 0.36 22.18
CA TYR A 1114 -73.79 1.14 22.84
C TYR A 1114 -73.33 2.55 23.23
N GLY A 1115 -72.08 2.93 22.88
CA GLY A 1115 -71.52 4.26 23.16
C GLY A 1115 -70.91 4.39 24.55
N MET A 1116 -70.78 3.30 25.32
CA MET A 1116 -70.12 3.31 26.62
C MET A 1116 -68.61 3.12 26.46
N THR A 1117 -67.83 3.97 27.12
CA THR A 1117 -66.36 3.90 27.09
C THR A 1117 -65.83 3.12 28.28
N PHE A 1118 -64.98 2.14 28.01
CA PHE A 1118 -64.32 1.29 28.99
C PHE A 1118 -62.81 1.57 29.01
N GLN A 1119 -62.24 1.64 30.20
CA GLN A 1119 -60.79 1.79 30.41
C GLN A 1119 -60.13 0.43 30.57
N LEU A 1120 -58.99 0.24 29.90
CA LEU A 1120 -58.22 -1.00 29.86
C LEU A 1120 -56.85 -0.82 30.50
N LYS A 1121 -56.30 -1.92 31.02
CA LYS A 1121 -54.91 -2.02 31.46
C LYS A 1121 -54.18 -3.07 30.64
N ASP A 1122 -52.88 -2.86 30.44
CA ASP A 1122 -52.01 -3.86 29.82
C ASP A 1122 -52.20 -5.20 30.56
N GLY A 1123 -52.38 -6.28 29.78
CA GLY A 1123 -52.74 -7.59 30.31
C GLY A 1123 -54.24 -7.90 30.32
N ASP A 1124 -55.16 -6.95 30.10
CA ASP A 1124 -56.59 -7.24 30.01
C ASP A 1124 -56.87 -8.06 28.73
N ILE A 1125 -57.35 -9.30 28.88
CA ILE A 1125 -57.47 -10.25 27.76
C ILE A 1125 -58.89 -10.65 27.41
N VAL A 1126 -59.80 -10.71 28.38
CA VAL A 1126 -61.19 -11.12 28.13
C VAL A 1126 -62.14 -10.54 29.18
N PHE A 1127 -63.35 -10.18 28.73
CA PHE A 1127 -64.48 -9.77 29.55
C PHE A 1127 -65.47 -10.93 29.63
N TYR A 1128 -65.77 -11.34 30.85
CA TYR A 1128 -66.82 -12.30 31.16
C TYR A 1128 -68.07 -11.56 31.66
N HIS A 1129 -69.27 -12.01 31.28
CA HIS A 1129 -70.49 -11.56 31.94
C HIS A 1129 -70.44 -11.90 33.43
N ALA A 1130 -70.71 -10.93 34.31
CA ALA A 1130 -70.77 -11.19 35.76
C ALA A 1130 -72.10 -11.82 36.21
N ASN A 1131 -73.13 -11.76 35.36
CA ASN A 1131 -74.49 -12.26 35.64
C ASN A 1131 -74.92 -13.45 34.76
N LEU A 1132 -74.10 -13.90 33.81
CA LEU A 1132 -74.41 -15.04 32.94
C LEU A 1132 -73.36 -16.13 33.08
N SER A 1133 -73.81 -17.38 33.07
CA SER A 1133 -73.03 -18.57 33.33
C SER A 1133 -73.20 -19.60 32.21
N SER A 1134 -72.22 -20.47 32.04
CA SER A 1134 -72.37 -21.69 31.24
C SER A 1134 -73.55 -22.55 31.71
N TYR A 1135 -73.95 -22.48 32.98
CA TYR A 1135 -75.15 -23.20 33.46
C TYR A 1135 -76.45 -22.74 32.78
N ASP A 1136 -76.51 -21.50 32.30
CA ASP A 1136 -77.70 -20.97 31.61
C ASP A 1136 -77.96 -21.70 30.28
N ASP A 1137 -76.93 -22.32 29.69
CA ASP A 1137 -77.01 -23.01 28.40
C ASP A 1137 -77.26 -24.53 28.54
N PHE A 1138 -77.14 -25.09 29.74
CA PHE A 1138 -77.30 -26.54 30.00
C PHE A 1138 -78.33 -26.88 31.10
N GLY A 1139 -79.03 -25.89 31.64
CA GLY A 1139 -80.09 -26.09 32.63
C GLY A 1139 -81.29 -26.84 32.03
N THR A 1140 -81.67 -27.96 32.66
CA THR A 1140 -82.86 -28.73 32.32
C THR A 1140 -84.14 -27.97 32.67
N GLY A 1141 -84.90 -27.56 31.65
CA GLY A 1141 -86.34 -27.43 31.79
C GLY A 1141 -86.96 -28.81 31.97
N GLY A 1142 -87.57 -29.05 33.12
CA GLY A 1142 -88.36 -30.24 33.40
C GLY A 1142 -88.82 -30.26 34.85
N THR A 1143 -90.08 -29.90 35.09
CA THR A 1143 -90.82 -30.40 36.26
C THR A 1143 -90.86 -31.92 36.18
N HIS A 1144 -90.13 -32.61 37.05
CA HIS A 1144 -90.58 -33.79 37.80
C HIS A 1144 -89.60 -34.10 38.93
#